data_AF-A0A8H7HRY4-F1
#
_entry.id   AF-A0A8H7HRY4-F1
#
_cell.length_a   1.000
_cell.length_b   1.000
_cell.length_c   1.000
_cell.angle_alpha   90.00
_cell.angle_beta   90.00
_cell.angle_gamma   90.00
#
_symmetry.space_group_name_H-M   'P 1'
#
loop_
_entity.id
_entity.type
_entity.pdbx_description
1 polymer ?
#
loop_
_entity_poly.entity_id
_entity_poly.type
_entity_poly.pdbx_seq_one_letter_code
_entity_poly.pdbx_strand_id
1 'polypeptide(L)'
;MLSEILSLSSYPVLESQMARLATTLLLAAELAFGLPTAWPVFSRAPKAYDIQGHRGSRGATVESTLPAFAWGLIYGVKTLEFDNGITKDGHVLVWHDESIDGTKCKDTKPVTKDDPLFPYVGKYVANLTLAQIKTLDCGSERLDGFPLQALYPGTKLSTLPELFDFLDCADPGHEVELNIESKVDAQFPNLTRSPEDFANAQYKLFKSSKYYGKITYQSFDWRTLVLMKKLDPKITRAALIDSTTVYGVNNSTSTWLAGLRPDSFSGATLGVQIAQAAKSIDSNILSPAATDGSSGSLDPNIPSYKSFTTEDMVKEAHKSGMLVKPWTVNRLNIAEQIYGWGVDGIITDYPEVVRRWALLKGVSVSKTYDQNKVLKCLKKHIQTLPRVLDKLSFISINALHVIQLAWVINSKLRDRTTTPNRMYAGSTKQSEPPLSSVDEQSSHKRRSHTTMIGVLFVTLVALYQFAGSLSGYLYDVSGSRGTHDASLSGVCLQVEPLAPTSNINRKLAENLEITLSDPSFEAVAAEYLGGAVRIPTESYDVMDPVGIDPRWEVFYKFSEHLLKTYPKVHATMTQTRINTHGLLYHWPGSDSSLKPILLTAHQDVVPVDPSTVDSWIHPPYSGHYDGTWVWGRGSVDDKSGLVGIMITLEKLIESGFKPKRGILVGFGIDEESTGLYVSTDENLDLIMSDSIEEIEGISVALPAIGEKGYLDVSIEVATPGGHSSVPPAHTTIGILASLITKIESTPYVPSLARSSPVYGLLQCFAAHVPSIPSSVRSSIFRSICPPEASPDQLRKCDEALQELEHILFEANSDLNQGSEEKARVYRSLLGTTQATDMIQGGVKANALPELASAIVNHRIRTDSSVLALQDDITAKLIPLVKEYNLTLTAFSHVNVTIGGGGNVKLSDAFNTALEPAPVSPIEGPGAAAYHLLSGVIRKTQGHKTIVSPALMGGNTDTQFYWNLTSNIFRYSHLSEGDIYAGIHTINEALRVKGFVKMIRFFKNLILTADDAINI
;
A
#
# COMPACT_ATOMS: atom_id res chain seq x y z
N MET A 1 43.40 25.15 -9.75
CA MET A 1 44.81 24.92 -10.18
C MET A 1 45.55 24.34 -8.98
N LEU A 2 46.50 23.41 -9.17
CA LEU A 2 47.00 22.53 -8.11
C LEU A 2 48.04 23.19 -7.18
N SER A 3 48.01 22.82 -5.90
CA SER A 3 49.14 22.29 -5.09
C SER A 3 48.62 22.01 -3.66
N GLU A 4 49.00 20.98 -2.89
CA GLU A 4 50.23 20.17 -2.73
C GLU A 4 51.39 20.84 -1.97
N ILE A 5 52.22 20.14 -1.15
CA ILE A 5 52.02 18.94 -0.30
C ILE A 5 53.22 18.81 0.69
N LEU A 6 53.06 18.00 1.75
CA LEU A 6 54.09 17.36 2.63
C LEU A 6 55.14 18.19 3.42
N SER A 7 55.24 17.85 4.72
CA SER A 7 56.44 17.92 5.60
C SER A 7 56.09 17.27 6.97
N LEU A 8 56.86 16.39 7.64
CA LEU A 8 58.05 15.59 7.26
C LEU A 8 58.16 14.33 8.19
N SER A 9 59.34 13.72 8.33
CA SER A 9 59.69 12.53 9.13
C SER A 9 60.00 12.87 10.63
N SER A 10 60.27 11.97 11.60
CA SER A 10 60.95 10.64 11.58
C SER A 10 60.63 9.71 12.78
N TYR A 11 60.93 8.40 12.62
CA TYR A 11 61.04 7.33 13.64
C TYR A 11 62.40 7.41 14.44
N PRO A 12 62.81 6.51 15.39
CA PRO A 12 62.30 5.15 15.73
C PRO A 12 62.31 4.63 17.22
N VAL A 13 61.47 3.60 17.47
CA VAL A 13 61.72 2.30 18.16
C VAL A 13 62.48 2.23 19.52
N LEU A 14 61.83 1.65 20.56
CA LEU A 14 62.20 0.32 21.12
C LEU A 14 61.12 -0.29 22.05
N GLU A 15 61.11 -1.63 22.16
CA GLU A 15 60.20 -2.40 23.03
C GLU A 15 60.85 -2.76 24.39
N SER A 16 60.06 -2.90 25.46
CA SER A 16 59.75 -4.24 26.04
C SER A 16 59.11 -4.21 27.45
N GLN A 17 58.09 -5.06 27.60
CA GLN A 17 57.66 -5.84 28.79
C GLN A 17 57.62 -5.22 30.22
N MET A 18 56.38 -5.16 30.75
CA MET A 18 55.96 -5.79 32.02
C MET A 18 56.65 -5.36 33.34
N ALA A 19 55.94 -4.60 34.21
CA ALA A 19 55.07 -5.17 35.26
C ALA A 19 54.82 -4.26 36.50
N ARG A 20 53.53 -4.00 36.75
CA ARG A 20 52.87 -3.87 38.09
C ARG A 20 53.21 -2.69 39.03
N LEU A 21 52.24 -2.40 39.90
CA LEU A 21 52.33 -1.56 41.12
C LEU A 21 52.62 -0.06 40.93
N ALA A 22 51.63 0.65 40.36
CA ALA A 22 51.43 2.09 40.56
C ALA A 22 50.04 2.34 41.17
N THR A 23 49.90 2.02 42.45
CA THR A 23 48.66 2.24 43.23
C THR A 23 49.03 2.91 44.54
N THR A 24 48.13 3.74 45.09
CA THR A 24 48.30 4.62 46.26
C THR A 24 49.31 5.77 46.12
N LEU A 25 49.03 6.87 46.85
CA LEU A 25 49.88 8.07 47.07
C LEU A 25 50.07 9.07 45.91
N LEU A 26 48.95 9.58 45.39
CA LEU A 26 48.90 10.93 44.79
C LEU A 26 47.53 11.58 45.08
N LEU A 27 47.24 11.79 46.38
CA LEU A 27 45.90 12.16 46.87
C LEU A 27 45.95 12.95 48.20
N ALA A 28 46.68 14.08 48.23
CA ALA A 28 46.66 15.07 49.32
C ALA A 28 47.44 16.38 48.97
N ALA A 29 46.89 17.25 48.10
CA ALA A 29 47.54 18.55 47.80
C ALA A 29 46.63 19.73 47.43
N GLU A 30 45.33 19.52 47.12
CA GLU A 30 44.41 20.60 46.68
C GLU A 30 43.23 20.81 47.65
N LEU A 31 43.52 20.86 48.96
CA LEU A 31 42.53 21.09 50.02
C LEU A 31 42.74 22.43 50.75
N ALA A 32 42.65 23.53 50.01
CA ALA A 32 42.58 24.88 50.59
C ALA A 32 41.83 25.87 49.67
N PHE A 33 40.78 26.49 50.21
CA PHE A 33 40.00 27.62 49.67
C PHE A 33 39.19 27.42 48.36
N GLY A 34 37.87 27.63 48.45
CA GLY A 34 37.10 28.20 47.34
C GLY A 34 36.11 27.30 46.59
N LEU A 35 35.24 26.55 47.28
CA LEU A 35 34.04 25.98 46.65
C LEU A 35 32.86 26.97 46.72
N PRO A 36 32.36 27.51 45.58
CA PRO A 36 30.95 27.87 45.47
C PRO A 36 30.13 26.57 45.54
N THR A 37 28.94 26.62 46.15
CA THR A 37 28.05 25.44 46.21
C THR A 37 27.45 25.17 44.83
N ALA A 38 28.12 24.34 44.03
CA ALA A 38 27.53 23.75 42.84
C ALA A 38 26.32 22.89 43.26
N TRP A 39 25.11 23.39 42.99
CA TRP A 39 23.90 22.59 43.16
C TRP A 39 23.96 21.39 42.21
N PRO A 40 23.44 20.21 42.60
CA PRO A 40 23.40 19.06 41.73
C PRO A 40 22.51 19.36 40.52
N VAL A 41 23.14 19.57 39.36
CA VAL A 41 22.44 19.52 38.07
C VAL A 41 22.04 18.08 37.84
N PHE A 42 20.88 17.70 38.37
CA PHE A 42 20.20 16.48 37.98
C PHE A 42 19.97 16.54 36.47
N SER A 43 20.74 15.75 35.71
CA SER A 43 20.47 15.49 34.30
C SER A 43 19.16 14.71 34.21
N ARG A 44 18.06 15.46 34.18
CA ARG A 44 16.72 14.93 33.95
C ARG A 44 16.77 14.17 32.63
N ALA A 45 16.51 12.86 32.67
CA ALA A 45 16.42 12.05 31.46
C ALA A 45 15.49 12.75 30.44
N PRO A 46 15.84 12.76 29.14
CA PRO A 46 15.05 13.46 28.14
C PRO A 46 13.60 12.99 28.23
N LYS A 47 12.69 13.94 28.39
CA LYS A 47 11.26 13.64 28.39
C LYS A 47 10.88 13.12 27.01
N ALA A 48 10.02 12.10 26.96
CA ALA A 48 9.33 11.76 25.73
C ALA A 48 8.51 12.95 25.22
N TYR A 49 8.54 13.17 23.91
CA TYR A 49 7.75 14.14 23.19
C TYR A 49 6.26 13.83 23.33
N ASP A 50 5.45 14.84 23.68
CA ASP A 50 4.06 14.63 24.05
C ASP A 50 3.12 14.63 22.84
N ILE A 51 3.05 13.49 22.15
CA ILE A 51 2.04 13.22 21.13
C ILE A 51 0.71 12.95 21.83
N GLN A 52 -0.30 13.78 21.55
CA GLN A 52 -1.64 13.66 22.08
C GLN A 52 -2.63 13.20 21.00
N GLY A 53 -3.44 12.19 21.33
CA GLY A 53 -4.54 11.77 20.47
C GLY A 53 -5.73 12.69 20.66
N HIS A 54 -6.03 13.49 19.62
CA HIS A 54 -7.13 14.46 19.61
C HIS A 54 -8.47 13.74 19.73
N ARG A 55 -9.25 14.15 20.74
CA ARG A 55 -10.58 13.58 21.08
C ARG A 55 -10.55 12.06 21.22
N GLY A 56 -9.47 11.57 21.84
CA GLY A 56 -9.09 10.17 21.94
C GLY A 56 -8.11 9.75 20.85
N SER A 57 -8.59 9.60 19.61
CA SER A 57 -7.81 9.28 18.41
C SER A 57 -8.71 9.33 17.17
N ARG A 58 -9.20 10.53 16.81
CA ARG A 58 -10.30 10.70 15.83
C ARG A 58 -10.04 10.09 14.44
N GLY A 59 -8.80 9.95 13.99
CA GLY A 59 -8.46 9.24 12.75
C GLY A 59 -8.87 7.76 12.75
N ALA A 60 -8.83 7.11 13.92
CA ALA A 60 -9.05 5.68 14.08
C ALA A 60 -10.53 5.28 14.17
N THR A 61 -11.32 6.04 14.93
CA THR A 61 -12.75 5.77 15.20
C THR A 61 -13.49 7.08 15.50
N VAL A 62 -14.83 7.04 15.51
CA VAL A 62 -15.70 8.18 15.83
C VAL A 62 -15.28 8.88 17.13
N GLU A 63 -15.13 10.21 17.08
CA GLU A 63 -14.53 11.05 18.13
C GLU A 63 -15.33 11.06 19.45
N SER A 64 -14.65 11.36 20.57
CA SER A 64 -15.26 11.42 21.91
C SER A 64 -15.85 10.09 22.45
N THR A 65 -15.61 8.95 21.79
CA THR A 65 -16.12 7.63 22.19
C THR A 65 -15.06 6.78 22.91
N LEU A 66 -15.48 5.80 23.74
CA LEU A 66 -14.54 4.86 24.38
C LEU A 66 -13.63 4.11 23.38
N PRO A 67 -14.10 3.70 22.18
CA PRO A 67 -13.22 3.25 21.10
C PRO A 67 -12.10 4.23 20.74
N ALA A 68 -12.37 5.54 20.62
CA ALA A 68 -11.34 6.52 20.27
C ALA A 68 -10.25 6.60 21.35
N PHE A 69 -10.64 6.58 22.63
CA PHE A 69 -9.69 6.52 23.75
C PHE A 69 -8.93 5.19 23.81
N ALA A 70 -9.58 4.07 23.46
CA ALA A 70 -8.93 2.77 23.36
C ALA A 70 -7.85 2.75 22.26
N TRP A 71 -8.13 3.29 21.07
CA TRP A 71 -7.16 3.33 19.97
C TRP A 71 -6.01 4.31 20.24
N GLY A 72 -6.27 5.46 20.87
CA GLY A 72 -5.19 6.34 21.34
C GLY A 72 -4.21 5.63 22.29
N LEU A 73 -4.71 4.83 23.23
CA LEU A 73 -3.86 3.99 24.09
C LEU A 73 -3.12 2.90 23.30
N ILE A 74 -3.77 2.22 22.36
CA ILE A 74 -3.14 1.18 21.53
C ILE A 74 -1.98 1.76 20.72
N TYR A 75 -2.19 2.92 20.10
CA TYR A 75 -1.15 3.67 19.37
C TYR A 75 -0.10 4.31 20.28
N GLY A 76 -0.27 4.25 21.61
CA GLY A 76 0.75 4.67 22.56
C GLY A 76 0.94 6.18 22.67
N VAL A 77 -0.15 6.96 22.60
CA VAL A 77 -0.11 8.40 22.91
C VAL A 77 0.41 8.65 24.32
N LYS A 78 1.08 9.78 24.52
CA LYS A 78 1.56 10.17 25.85
C LYS A 78 0.41 10.76 26.68
N THR A 79 -0.52 11.40 25.99
CA THR A 79 -1.69 12.10 26.55
C THR A 79 -2.93 11.79 25.72
N LEU A 80 -4.06 11.50 26.36
CA LEU A 80 -5.37 11.52 25.69
C LEU A 80 -5.95 12.93 25.80
N GLU A 81 -6.26 13.53 24.67
CA GLU A 81 -6.89 14.85 24.58
C GLU A 81 -8.40 14.66 24.32
N PHE A 82 -9.25 15.47 24.96
CA PHE A 82 -10.70 15.51 24.71
C PHE A 82 -11.43 16.65 25.42
N ASP A 83 -12.54 17.08 24.83
CA ASP A 83 -13.49 18.03 25.42
C ASP A 83 -14.45 17.41 26.44
N ASN A 84 -15.01 18.26 27.29
CA ASN A 84 -16.25 17.98 28.01
C ASN A 84 -17.32 19.05 27.75
N GLY A 85 -18.58 18.59 27.64
CA GLY A 85 -19.80 19.39 27.84
C GLY A 85 -20.47 19.09 29.18
N ILE A 86 -21.49 19.88 29.56
CA ILE A 86 -22.30 19.62 30.76
C ILE A 86 -23.80 19.54 30.41
N THR A 87 -24.44 18.46 30.86
CA THR A 87 -25.85 18.17 30.62
C THR A 87 -26.79 19.06 31.43
N LYS A 88 -28.08 19.08 31.08
CA LYS A 88 -29.15 19.78 31.81
C LYS A 88 -29.28 19.37 33.28
N ASP A 89 -28.94 18.12 33.60
CA ASP A 89 -28.95 17.54 34.94
C ASP A 89 -27.56 17.53 35.62
N GLY A 90 -26.58 18.25 35.06
CA GLY A 90 -25.30 18.55 35.73
C GLY A 90 -24.22 17.47 35.63
N HIS A 91 -24.35 16.52 34.69
CA HIS A 91 -23.33 15.52 34.42
C HIS A 91 -22.28 16.06 33.44
N VAL A 92 -21.01 15.80 33.72
CA VAL A 92 -19.89 16.10 32.80
C VAL A 92 -19.82 14.99 31.75
N LEU A 93 -20.05 15.35 30.49
CA LEU A 93 -20.09 14.47 29.32
C LEU A 93 -18.79 14.62 28.52
N VAL A 94 -18.19 13.53 28.05
CA VAL A 94 -17.06 13.54 27.12
C VAL A 94 -17.62 13.74 25.70
N TRP A 95 -17.47 14.95 25.16
CA TRP A 95 -18.09 15.39 23.91
C TRP A 95 -17.58 16.78 23.49
N HIS A 96 -17.27 16.98 22.20
CA HIS A 96 -16.74 18.24 21.65
C HIS A 96 -17.77 19.32 21.38
N ASP A 97 -18.88 19.01 20.71
CA ASP A 97 -19.71 20.05 20.09
C ASP A 97 -20.75 20.61 21.09
N GLU A 98 -21.17 21.88 20.96
CA GLU A 98 -22.16 22.47 21.89
C GLU A 98 -23.52 21.74 21.80
N SER A 99 -23.77 21.06 20.68
CA SER A 99 -24.96 20.26 20.38
C SER A 99 -24.62 18.83 19.96
N ILE A 100 -25.61 17.94 19.99
CA ILE A 100 -25.48 16.58 19.46
C ILE A 100 -25.48 16.64 17.93
N ASP A 101 -24.33 16.45 17.30
CA ASP A 101 -24.15 16.52 15.85
C ASP A 101 -24.65 15.24 15.15
N GLY A 102 -25.51 15.43 14.16
CA GLY A 102 -26.13 14.36 13.36
C GLY A 102 -25.20 13.67 12.35
N THR A 103 -24.01 14.23 12.10
CA THR A 103 -22.95 13.56 11.32
C THR A 103 -22.23 12.45 12.11
N LYS A 104 -22.39 12.45 13.44
CA LYS A 104 -21.63 11.60 14.38
C LYS A 104 -22.54 10.70 15.22
N CYS A 105 -23.73 11.22 15.56
CA CYS A 105 -24.71 10.60 16.44
C CYS A 105 -26.08 10.48 15.76
N LYS A 106 -26.75 9.34 15.93
CA LYS A 106 -28.17 9.16 15.57
C LYS A 106 -29.06 8.87 16.78
N ASP A 107 -30.29 9.34 16.71
CA ASP A 107 -31.36 8.94 17.61
C ASP A 107 -31.73 7.45 17.43
N THR A 108 -31.94 6.74 18.53
CA THR A 108 -32.42 5.33 18.49
C THR A 108 -33.82 5.16 19.06
N LYS A 109 -34.15 5.90 20.13
CA LYS A 109 -35.47 5.92 20.79
C LYS A 109 -35.55 7.11 21.76
N PRO A 110 -36.77 7.60 22.09
CA PRO A 110 -36.95 8.51 23.21
C PRO A 110 -36.83 7.76 24.56
N VAL A 111 -36.60 8.52 25.64
CA VAL A 111 -36.59 8.03 27.03
C VAL A 111 -38.00 7.66 27.52
N THR A 112 -38.98 8.49 27.17
CA THR A 112 -40.41 8.24 27.38
C THR A 112 -41.13 8.39 26.05
N LYS A 113 -42.18 7.58 25.81
CA LYS A 113 -42.91 7.53 24.54
C LYS A 113 -43.24 8.92 23.95
N ASP A 114 -43.63 9.85 24.81
CA ASP A 114 -44.09 11.19 24.44
C ASP A 114 -43.11 12.29 24.92
N ASP A 115 -41.79 12.04 24.90
CA ASP A 115 -40.74 13.02 25.26
C ASP A 115 -40.71 14.19 24.26
N PRO A 116 -41.01 15.44 24.68
CA PRO A 116 -41.07 16.60 23.78
C PRO A 116 -39.69 17.05 23.26
N LEU A 117 -38.59 16.50 23.77
CA LEU A 117 -37.23 16.77 23.29
C LEU A 117 -36.69 15.71 22.33
N PHE A 118 -37.41 14.64 22.00
CA PHE A 118 -37.03 13.71 20.92
C PHE A 118 -37.45 14.26 19.54
N PRO A 119 -36.70 14.04 18.43
CA PRO A 119 -35.32 13.52 18.35
C PRO A 119 -34.32 14.41 19.09
N TYR A 120 -33.32 13.82 19.74
CA TYR A 120 -32.31 14.54 20.54
C TYR A 120 -31.15 15.11 19.71
N VAL A 121 -30.90 14.57 18.50
CA VAL A 121 -29.92 15.10 17.56
C VAL A 121 -30.27 16.54 17.16
N GLY A 122 -29.24 17.38 16.99
CA GLY A 122 -29.34 18.82 16.71
C GLY A 122 -29.65 19.70 17.92
N LYS A 123 -29.65 19.15 19.16
CA LYS A 123 -29.99 19.90 20.38
C LYS A 123 -28.77 20.08 21.28
N TYR A 124 -28.68 21.24 21.91
CA TYR A 124 -27.57 21.61 22.79
C TYR A 124 -27.45 20.67 24.00
N VAL A 125 -26.22 20.25 24.33
CA VAL A 125 -25.94 19.33 25.46
C VAL A 125 -26.48 19.91 26.78
N ALA A 126 -26.34 21.22 26.97
CA ALA A 126 -26.87 21.95 28.13
C ALA A 126 -28.41 21.85 28.31
N ASN A 127 -29.16 21.46 27.27
CA ASN A 127 -30.62 21.32 27.28
C ASN A 127 -31.10 19.86 27.39
N LEU A 128 -30.22 18.87 27.20
CA LEU A 128 -30.54 17.45 27.29
C LEU A 128 -30.13 16.87 28.66
N THR A 129 -30.92 15.94 29.18
CA THR A 129 -30.55 15.15 30.38
C THR A 129 -29.64 13.99 29.99
N LEU A 130 -28.87 13.46 30.95
CA LEU A 130 -28.00 12.30 30.70
C LEU A 130 -28.80 11.09 30.21
N ALA A 131 -30.02 10.89 30.73
CA ALA A 131 -30.91 9.81 30.30
C ALA A 131 -31.26 9.89 28.80
N GLN A 132 -31.44 11.10 28.27
CA GLN A 132 -31.72 11.35 26.85
C GLN A 132 -30.49 11.11 25.98
N ILE A 133 -29.34 11.65 26.40
CA ILE A 133 -28.06 11.46 25.70
C ILE A 133 -27.67 9.96 25.63
N LYS A 134 -27.99 9.16 26.66
CA LYS A 134 -27.71 7.72 26.69
C LYS A 134 -28.56 6.88 25.73
N THR A 135 -29.56 7.43 25.03
CA THR A 135 -30.26 6.69 23.95
C THR A 135 -29.51 6.76 22.61
N LEU A 136 -28.81 7.87 22.33
CA LEU A 136 -28.07 8.13 21.09
C LEU A 136 -27.09 7.01 20.74
N ASP A 137 -26.90 6.73 19.46
CA ASP A 137 -25.81 5.89 18.96
C ASP A 137 -24.81 6.77 18.22
N CYS A 138 -23.59 6.85 18.76
CA CYS A 138 -22.51 7.69 18.25
C CYS A 138 -21.27 6.86 17.85
N GLY A 139 -21.46 5.58 17.50
CA GLY A 139 -20.39 4.74 16.95
C GLY A 139 -20.76 4.09 15.62
N SER A 140 -21.98 4.31 15.12
CA SER A 140 -22.43 3.80 13.82
C SER A 140 -22.13 4.71 12.63
N GLU A 141 -22.05 6.02 12.82
CA GLU A 141 -21.87 6.98 11.72
C GLU A 141 -20.38 7.31 11.57
N ARG A 142 -19.89 7.32 10.33
CA ARG A 142 -18.50 7.68 9.99
C ARG A 142 -18.42 9.19 9.76
N LEU A 143 -17.40 9.84 10.31
CA LEU A 143 -17.21 11.27 10.10
C LEU A 143 -16.80 11.60 8.66
N ASP A 144 -17.39 12.64 8.09
CA ASP A 144 -16.96 13.20 6.81
C ASP A 144 -15.48 13.58 6.85
N GLY A 145 -14.73 13.20 5.81
CA GLY A 145 -13.27 13.39 5.75
C GLY A 145 -12.43 12.32 6.47
N PHE A 146 -13.05 11.34 7.16
CA PHE A 146 -12.35 10.26 7.86
C PHE A 146 -12.73 8.86 7.31
N PRO A 147 -12.42 8.55 6.03
CA PRO A 147 -12.89 7.34 5.35
C PRO A 147 -12.42 6.02 6.00
N LEU A 148 -11.30 6.04 6.73
CA LEU A 148 -10.68 4.86 7.35
C LEU A 148 -11.21 4.53 8.75
N GLN A 149 -12.08 5.36 9.35
CA GLN A 149 -12.58 5.13 10.72
C GLN A 149 -13.25 3.76 10.88
N ALA A 150 -12.78 2.99 11.85
CA ALA A 150 -13.45 1.78 12.31
C ALA A 150 -14.70 2.15 13.14
N LEU A 151 -15.83 1.52 12.80
CA LEU A 151 -17.12 1.78 13.42
C LEU A 151 -17.40 0.81 14.57
N TYR A 152 -18.06 1.31 15.62
CA TYR A 152 -18.49 0.55 16.79
C TYR A 152 -20.00 0.77 17.02
N PRO A 153 -20.86 0.19 16.16
CA PRO A 153 -22.31 0.43 16.18
C PRO A 153 -22.95 0.23 17.55
N GLY A 154 -23.84 1.16 17.93
CA GLY A 154 -24.53 1.18 19.22
C GLY A 154 -23.80 1.93 20.33
N THR A 155 -22.53 2.33 20.15
CA THR A 155 -21.71 3.00 21.18
C THR A 155 -22.39 4.27 21.71
N LYS A 156 -22.35 4.43 23.03
CA LYS A 156 -22.97 5.55 23.77
C LYS A 156 -21.92 6.59 24.17
N LEU A 157 -22.32 7.86 24.15
CA LEU A 157 -21.49 8.92 24.75
C LEU A 157 -21.26 8.62 26.23
N SER A 158 -20.05 8.91 26.69
CA SER A 158 -19.60 8.60 28.04
C SER A 158 -19.57 9.85 28.91
N THR A 159 -19.93 9.72 30.17
CA THR A 159 -19.61 10.72 31.18
C THR A 159 -18.14 10.62 31.56
N LEU A 160 -17.56 11.70 32.10
CA LEU A 160 -16.17 11.69 32.54
C LEU A 160 -15.86 10.58 33.58
N PRO A 161 -16.75 10.23 34.53
CA PRO A 161 -16.56 9.07 35.39
C PRO A 161 -16.50 7.73 34.65
N GLU A 162 -17.35 7.51 33.63
CA GLU A 162 -17.31 6.27 32.83
C GLU A 162 -16.02 6.15 32.01
N LEU A 163 -15.46 7.28 31.55
CA LEU A 163 -14.13 7.30 30.94
C LEU A 163 -13.04 6.97 31.98
N PHE A 164 -13.12 7.52 33.20
CA PHE A 164 -12.20 7.15 34.27
C PHE A 164 -12.31 5.65 34.64
N ASP A 165 -13.51 5.07 34.70
CA ASP A 165 -13.72 3.63 34.98
C ASP A 165 -13.16 2.73 33.86
N PHE A 166 -13.24 3.18 32.60
CA PHE A 166 -12.58 2.52 31.47
C PHE A 166 -11.05 2.58 31.59
N LEU A 167 -10.51 3.78 31.86
CA LEU A 167 -9.07 4.00 32.01
C LEU A 167 -8.49 3.22 33.21
N ASP A 168 -9.21 3.15 34.34
CA ASP A 168 -8.87 2.33 35.51
C ASP A 168 -8.65 0.84 35.19
N CYS A 169 -9.27 0.35 34.12
CA CYS A 169 -9.13 -1.01 33.62
C CYS A 169 -7.98 -1.13 32.60
N ALA A 170 -7.93 -0.23 31.62
CA ALA A 170 -6.95 -0.24 30.53
C ALA A 170 -5.53 0.12 31.03
N ASP A 171 -5.44 1.11 31.90
CA ASP A 171 -4.25 1.72 32.49
C ASP A 171 -4.33 1.72 34.05
N PRO A 172 -4.21 0.55 34.69
CA PRO A 172 -4.19 0.40 36.15
C PRO A 172 -2.85 0.84 36.78
N GLY A 173 -1.88 1.28 35.96
CA GLY A 173 -0.67 1.98 36.43
C GLY A 173 -0.86 3.50 36.47
N HIS A 174 -1.99 4.00 35.95
CA HIS A 174 -2.31 5.41 35.81
C HIS A 174 -1.20 6.16 35.06
N GLU A 175 -0.61 5.52 34.05
CA GLU A 175 0.53 6.02 33.27
C GLU A 175 0.15 7.16 32.31
N VAL A 176 -1.06 7.14 31.73
CA VAL A 176 -1.49 8.13 30.74
C VAL A 176 -1.69 9.52 31.35
N GLU A 177 -1.37 10.58 30.59
CA GLU A 177 -1.77 11.95 30.92
C GLU A 177 -3.09 12.30 30.22
N LEU A 178 -3.87 13.24 30.76
CA LEU A 178 -5.17 13.62 30.22
C LEU A 178 -5.18 15.13 29.97
N ASN A 179 -5.55 15.57 28.78
CA ASN A 179 -5.70 16.98 28.44
C ASN A 179 -7.17 17.26 28.14
N ILE A 180 -7.84 17.96 29.05
CA ILE A 180 -9.31 17.98 29.13
C ILE A 180 -9.81 19.39 28.86
N GLU A 181 -10.41 19.62 27.68
CA GLU A 181 -11.05 20.89 27.34
C GLU A 181 -12.38 21.07 28.10
N SER A 182 -12.67 22.27 28.59
CA SER A 182 -14.03 22.66 28.98
C SER A 182 -14.72 23.44 27.87
N LYS A 183 -15.77 22.86 27.27
CA LYS A 183 -16.50 23.44 26.14
C LYS A 183 -17.44 24.56 26.57
N VAL A 184 -16.89 25.75 26.68
CA VAL A 184 -17.62 26.99 26.99
C VAL A 184 -17.58 27.90 25.79
N ASP A 185 -18.74 28.23 25.25
CA ASP A 185 -18.86 29.25 24.21
C ASP A 185 -18.84 30.64 24.86
N ALA A 186 -17.76 31.40 24.63
CA ALA A 186 -17.60 32.74 25.19
C ALA A 186 -18.28 33.86 24.37
N GLN A 187 -18.83 33.55 23.19
CA GLN A 187 -19.60 34.48 22.35
C GLN A 187 -21.12 34.28 22.54
N PHE A 188 -21.56 33.03 22.64
CA PHE A 188 -22.96 32.63 22.84
C PHE A 188 -23.12 31.83 24.16
N PRO A 189 -22.99 32.47 25.33
CA PRO A 189 -23.01 31.80 26.64
C PRO A 189 -24.34 31.11 27.02
N ASN A 190 -25.34 31.22 26.15
CA ASN A 190 -26.64 30.53 26.23
C ASN A 190 -26.68 29.19 25.49
N LEU A 191 -25.62 28.76 24.80
CA LEU A 191 -25.52 27.43 24.18
C LEU A 191 -24.94 26.38 25.13
N THR A 192 -24.11 26.82 26.08
CA THR A 192 -23.34 25.99 27.01
C THR A 192 -23.75 26.29 28.47
N ARG A 193 -23.04 25.70 29.44
CA ARG A 193 -23.16 26.05 30.88
C ARG A 193 -22.13 27.12 31.25
N SER A 194 -22.30 27.78 32.40
CA SER A 194 -21.43 28.91 32.77
C SER A 194 -19.96 28.48 32.99
N PRO A 195 -18.97 29.39 32.81
CA PRO A 195 -17.58 29.11 33.14
C PRO A 195 -17.40 28.57 34.57
N GLU A 196 -18.21 29.07 35.50
CA GLU A 196 -18.28 28.61 36.88
C GLU A 196 -18.85 27.19 37.00
N ASP A 197 -19.91 26.82 36.28
CA ASP A 197 -20.45 25.46 36.27
C ASP A 197 -19.38 24.46 35.81
N PHE A 198 -18.68 24.76 34.71
CA PHE A 198 -17.63 23.91 34.16
C PHE A 198 -16.46 23.73 35.12
N ALA A 199 -15.85 24.83 35.56
CA ALA A 199 -14.70 24.77 36.44
C ALA A 199 -15.01 24.01 37.74
N ASN A 200 -16.20 24.22 38.34
CA ASN A 200 -16.59 23.51 39.56
C ASN A 200 -16.91 22.03 39.33
N ALA A 201 -17.65 21.69 38.26
CA ALA A 201 -18.07 20.31 37.99
C ALA A 201 -16.89 19.42 37.59
N GLN A 202 -16.02 19.91 36.69
CA GLN A 202 -14.80 19.20 36.31
C GLN A 202 -13.82 19.10 37.49
N TYR A 203 -13.58 20.19 38.24
CA TYR A 203 -12.70 20.14 39.43
C TYR A 203 -13.13 19.07 40.44
N LYS A 204 -14.43 18.98 40.72
CA LYS A 204 -14.98 17.98 41.65
C LYS A 204 -14.64 16.55 41.23
N LEU A 205 -14.73 16.24 39.93
CA LEU A 205 -14.43 14.92 39.38
C LEU A 205 -12.93 14.65 39.28
N PHE A 206 -12.14 15.65 38.85
CA PHE A 206 -10.68 15.57 38.79
C PHE A 206 -10.09 15.26 40.17
N LYS A 207 -10.57 15.95 41.22
CA LYS A 207 -10.08 15.78 42.60
C LYS A 207 -10.38 14.40 43.20
N SER A 208 -11.42 13.71 42.71
CA SER A 208 -11.71 12.31 43.06
C SER A 208 -11.00 11.28 42.16
N SER A 209 -10.40 11.71 41.04
CA SER A 209 -9.76 10.81 40.08
C SER A 209 -8.33 10.48 40.48
N LYS A 210 -7.92 9.22 40.25
CA LYS A 210 -6.51 8.79 40.39
C LYS A 210 -5.59 9.53 39.42
N TYR A 211 -6.14 10.05 38.32
CA TYR A 211 -5.44 10.87 37.34
C TYR A 211 -5.25 12.34 37.76
N TYR A 212 -5.68 12.78 38.97
CA TYR A 212 -5.55 14.19 39.43
C TYR A 212 -4.19 14.83 39.15
N GLY A 213 -3.08 14.12 39.45
CA GLY A 213 -1.70 14.60 39.22
C GLY A 213 -1.23 14.59 37.77
N LYS A 214 -2.09 14.22 36.82
CA LYS A 214 -1.84 14.02 35.39
C LYS A 214 -2.89 14.66 34.48
N ILE A 215 -3.85 15.39 35.06
CA ILE A 215 -4.85 16.15 34.32
C ILE A 215 -4.29 17.55 34.02
N THR A 216 -4.27 17.88 32.73
CA THR A 216 -4.22 19.25 32.23
C THR A 216 -5.65 19.71 31.96
N TYR A 217 -5.99 20.90 32.46
CA TYR A 217 -7.25 21.56 32.19
C TYR A 217 -7.07 22.60 31.09
N GLN A 218 -7.85 22.47 30.02
CA GLN A 218 -7.68 23.20 28.78
C GLN A 218 -8.95 24.02 28.46
N SER A 219 -8.83 25.19 27.84
CA SER A 219 -9.98 25.90 27.25
C SER A 219 -9.57 27.06 26.36
N PHE A 220 -10.42 27.38 25.36
CA PHE A 220 -10.43 28.67 24.67
C PHE A 220 -10.97 29.78 25.56
N ASP A 221 -11.94 29.49 26.44
CA ASP A 221 -12.45 30.46 27.41
C ASP A 221 -11.49 30.53 28.61
N TRP A 222 -10.54 31.44 28.56
CA TRP A 222 -9.53 31.64 29.58
C TRP A 222 -10.12 32.05 30.95
N ARG A 223 -11.39 32.46 31.03
CA ARG A 223 -12.09 32.68 32.30
C ARG A 223 -12.14 31.39 33.12
N THR A 224 -12.36 30.25 32.45
CA THR A 224 -12.36 28.93 33.09
C THR A 224 -10.99 28.58 33.68
N LEU A 225 -9.89 28.96 33.01
CA LEU A 225 -8.52 28.71 33.48
C LEU A 225 -8.19 29.53 34.74
N VAL A 226 -8.66 30.78 34.80
CA VAL A 226 -8.56 31.65 35.99
C VAL A 226 -9.41 31.10 37.14
N LEU A 227 -10.62 30.60 36.86
CA LEU A 227 -11.48 29.94 37.84
C LEU A 227 -10.85 28.63 38.36
N MET A 228 -10.31 27.78 37.48
CA MET A 228 -9.62 26.55 37.86
C MET A 228 -8.38 26.82 38.72
N LYS A 229 -7.57 27.84 38.36
CA LYS A 229 -6.44 28.29 39.20
C LYS A 229 -6.91 28.73 40.60
N LYS A 230 -8.08 29.36 40.71
CA LYS A 230 -8.67 29.80 41.99
C LYS A 230 -9.22 28.61 42.81
N LEU A 231 -9.70 27.55 42.16
CA LEU A 231 -10.14 26.31 42.82
C LEU A 231 -8.95 25.45 43.27
N ASP A 232 -7.96 25.26 42.40
CA ASP A 232 -6.74 24.50 42.70
C ASP A 232 -5.58 24.90 41.77
N PRO A 233 -4.60 25.69 42.25
CA PRO A 233 -3.49 26.15 41.43
C PRO A 233 -2.51 25.03 41.02
N LYS A 234 -2.65 23.82 41.57
CA LYS A 234 -1.79 22.65 41.24
C LYS A 234 -2.16 21.96 39.93
N ILE A 235 -3.41 22.09 39.47
CA ILE A 235 -3.86 21.49 38.21
C ILE A 235 -3.19 22.24 37.06
N THR A 236 -2.51 21.52 36.18
CA THR A 236 -1.84 22.08 35.00
C THR A 236 -2.88 22.75 34.10
N ARG A 237 -2.59 23.96 33.60
CA ARG A 237 -3.51 24.72 32.74
C ARG A 237 -2.95 24.88 31.34
N ALA A 238 -3.79 24.70 30.33
CA ALA A 238 -3.49 24.93 28.92
C ALA A 238 -4.42 26.01 28.32
N ALA A 239 -3.82 27.03 27.75
CA ALA A 239 -4.52 28.14 27.09
C ALA A 239 -4.65 27.82 25.59
N LEU A 240 -5.84 27.44 25.13
CA LEU A 240 -6.13 27.33 23.70
C LEU A 240 -6.30 28.71 23.09
N ILE A 241 -5.83 28.88 21.85
CA ILE A 241 -6.02 30.09 21.06
C ILE A 241 -5.80 29.81 19.57
N ASP A 242 -6.59 30.44 18.71
CA ASP A 242 -6.50 30.44 17.25
C ASP A 242 -6.72 31.86 16.71
N SER A 243 -6.69 32.04 15.38
CA SER A 243 -6.91 33.37 14.76
C SER A 243 -8.36 33.89 14.87
N THR A 244 -9.32 33.06 15.29
CA THR A 244 -10.72 33.49 15.53
C THR A 244 -10.97 33.98 16.96
N THR A 245 -10.13 33.55 17.91
CA THR A 245 -10.28 33.82 19.34
C THR A 245 -9.35 34.91 19.88
N VAL A 246 -8.32 35.34 19.11
CA VAL A 246 -7.41 36.45 19.50
C VAL A 246 -8.15 37.76 19.79
N TYR A 247 -9.14 38.10 18.96
CA TYR A 247 -9.85 39.38 18.97
C TYR A 247 -11.35 39.17 18.83
N GLY A 248 -12.13 40.07 19.44
CA GLY A 248 -13.58 40.13 19.25
C GLY A 248 -13.96 40.78 17.91
N VAL A 249 -15.26 40.72 17.58
CA VAL A 249 -15.85 41.33 16.37
C VAL A 249 -15.39 42.77 16.19
N ASN A 250 -15.05 43.16 14.95
CA ASN A 250 -14.46 44.46 14.60
C ASN A 250 -13.15 44.79 15.34
N ASN A 251 -12.30 43.79 15.59
CA ASN A 251 -11.04 43.91 16.34
C ASN A 251 -11.25 44.49 17.75
N SER A 252 -12.31 44.06 18.43
CA SER A 252 -12.58 44.41 19.84
C SER A 252 -11.82 43.48 20.80
N THR A 253 -11.89 43.75 22.11
CA THR A 253 -11.34 42.82 23.12
C THR A 253 -12.09 41.50 23.07
N SER A 254 -11.35 40.38 23.01
CA SER A 254 -11.93 39.05 22.91
C SER A 254 -12.66 38.64 24.19
N THR A 255 -13.85 38.06 24.05
CA THR A 255 -14.59 37.46 25.19
C THR A 255 -13.96 36.15 25.66
N TRP A 256 -13.24 35.44 24.78
CA TRP A 256 -12.51 34.21 25.06
C TRP A 256 -11.34 34.43 26.02
N LEU A 257 -10.55 35.50 25.81
CA LEU A 257 -9.28 35.72 26.51
C LEU A 257 -9.41 36.35 27.91
N ALA A 258 -10.50 36.06 28.63
CA ALA A 258 -10.80 36.59 29.96
C ALA A 258 -10.78 38.13 30.08
N GLY A 259 -11.06 38.84 28.98
CA GLY A 259 -11.00 40.31 28.91
C GLY A 259 -9.60 40.89 28.67
N LEU A 260 -8.59 40.04 28.44
CA LEU A 260 -7.27 40.47 27.96
C LEU A 260 -7.31 40.80 26.46
N ARG A 261 -6.34 41.62 26.03
CA ARG A 261 -6.15 42.02 24.63
C ARG A 261 -4.67 41.87 24.27
N PRO A 262 -4.28 40.96 23.35
CA PRO A 262 -2.86 40.63 23.13
C PRO A 262 -1.98 41.82 22.73
N ASP A 263 -2.46 42.71 21.86
CA ASP A 263 -1.73 43.93 21.44
C ASP A 263 -1.45 44.96 22.56
N SER A 264 -1.99 44.77 23.77
CA SER A 264 -1.63 45.55 24.96
C SER A 264 -0.36 45.06 25.67
N PHE A 265 0.18 43.90 25.28
CA PHE A 265 1.40 43.32 25.83
C PHE A 265 2.66 43.76 25.05
N SER A 266 3.81 43.82 25.73
CA SER A 266 5.07 44.31 25.19
C SER A 266 5.80 43.25 24.33
N GLY A 267 5.31 43.05 23.11
CA GLY A 267 5.92 42.16 22.11
C GLY A 267 6.02 42.79 20.72
N ALA A 268 7.08 42.45 19.98
CA ALA A 268 7.31 42.92 18.60
C ALA A 268 6.40 42.23 17.56
N THR A 269 5.73 41.14 17.94
CA THR A 269 4.86 40.32 17.11
C THR A 269 3.64 39.87 17.90
N LEU A 270 2.59 39.43 17.19
CA LEU A 270 1.40 38.86 17.81
C LEU A 270 1.70 37.55 18.58
N GLY A 271 2.68 36.75 18.12
CA GLY A 271 3.09 35.52 18.80
C GLY A 271 3.68 35.77 20.19
N VAL A 272 4.61 36.72 20.30
CA VAL A 272 5.19 37.17 21.58
C VAL A 272 4.11 37.76 22.49
N GLN A 273 3.20 38.57 21.94
CA GLN A 273 2.07 39.15 22.67
C GLN A 273 1.10 38.10 23.24
N ILE A 274 0.74 37.08 22.44
CA ILE A 274 -0.11 35.96 22.88
C ILE A 274 0.57 35.17 24.01
N ALA A 275 1.87 34.88 23.90
CA ALA A 275 2.61 34.18 24.94
C ALA A 275 2.65 34.97 26.26
N GLN A 276 2.84 36.28 26.21
CA GLN A 276 2.79 37.16 27.39
C GLN A 276 1.37 37.24 27.99
N ALA A 277 0.33 37.30 27.16
CA ALA A 277 -1.06 37.27 27.60
C ALA A 277 -1.42 35.96 28.33
N ALA A 278 -1.09 34.81 27.75
CA ALA A 278 -1.29 33.49 28.37
C ALA A 278 -0.46 33.32 29.66
N LYS A 279 0.73 33.95 29.74
CA LYS A 279 1.51 33.97 30.97
C LYS A 279 0.85 34.83 32.07
N SER A 280 0.16 35.91 31.72
CA SER A 280 -0.48 36.81 32.71
C SER A 280 -1.62 36.16 33.49
N ILE A 281 -2.35 35.21 32.89
CA ILE A 281 -3.33 34.36 33.59
C ILE A 281 -2.68 33.18 34.35
N ASP A 282 -1.35 33.04 34.27
CA ASP A 282 -0.56 31.94 34.82
C ASP A 282 -1.00 30.57 34.29
N SER A 283 -1.08 30.46 32.95
CA SER A 283 -1.11 29.18 32.26
C SER A 283 0.23 28.44 32.41
N ASN A 284 0.20 27.11 32.29
CA ASN A 284 1.38 26.27 32.27
C ASN A 284 1.77 25.85 30.84
N ILE A 285 0.80 25.86 29.93
CA ILE A 285 0.94 25.47 28.53
C ILE A 285 0.23 26.51 27.66
N LEU A 286 0.86 26.88 26.55
CA LEU A 286 0.19 27.57 25.44
C LEU A 286 -0.16 26.51 24.38
N SER A 287 -1.42 26.44 23.96
CA SER A 287 -1.90 25.48 22.96
C SER A 287 -2.47 26.24 21.75
N PRO A 288 -1.58 26.78 20.90
CA PRO A 288 -1.99 27.57 19.75
C PRO A 288 -2.48 26.66 18.61
N ALA A 289 -3.30 27.19 17.71
CA ALA A 289 -3.49 26.54 16.41
C ALA A 289 -2.13 26.40 15.68
N ALA A 290 -1.91 25.28 14.99
CA ALA A 290 -0.71 25.09 14.17
C ALA A 290 -0.77 25.96 12.91
N THR A 291 -1.93 26.00 12.27
CA THR A 291 -2.21 26.75 11.03
C THR A 291 -3.22 27.87 11.32
N ASP A 292 -3.07 29.02 10.67
CA ASP A 292 -4.01 30.15 10.79
C ASP A 292 -5.29 29.88 9.99
N GLY A 293 -6.46 30.25 10.53
CA GLY A 293 -7.75 30.10 9.84
C GLY A 293 -7.89 30.92 8.54
N SER A 294 -6.97 31.84 8.26
CA SER A 294 -6.84 32.59 7.00
C SER A 294 -5.74 32.03 6.07
N SER A 295 -5.15 30.88 6.39
CA SER A 295 -4.15 30.19 5.59
C SER A 295 -4.77 29.70 4.28
N GLY A 296 -4.22 30.12 3.13
CA GLY A 296 -4.68 29.70 1.80
C GLY A 296 -4.07 28.39 1.31
N SER A 297 -3.54 27.57 2.23
CA SER A 297 -3.03 26.22 2.02
C SER A 297 -2.85 25.50 3.35
N LEU A 298 -2.79 24.17 3.32
CA LEU A 298 -2.40 23.31 4.44
C LEU A 298 -0.96 22.78 4.29
N ASP A 299 -0.15 23.32 3.36
CA ASP A 299 1.25 22.91 3.15
C ASP A 299 2.25 24.01 3.53
N PRO A 300 3.15 23.79 4.50
CA PRO A 300 4.15 24.77 4.91
C PRO A 300 5.15 25.18 3.81
N ASN A 301 5.17 24.47 2.67
CA ASN A 301 6.01 24.80 1.52
C ASN A 301 5.30 25.67 0.47
N ILE A 302 4.00 25.93 0.61
CA ILE A 302 3.21 26.73 -0.36
C ILE A 302 3.09 28.19 0.14
N PRO A 303 3.39 29.22 -0.67
CA PRO A 303 3.44 30.62 -0.21
C PRO A 303 2.14 31.22 0.36
N SER A 304 0.98 30.58 0.17
CA SER A 304 -0.28 30.97 0.78
C SER A 304 -0.50 30.40 2.20
N TYR A 305 0.36 29.48 2.65
CA TYR A 305 0.33 28.94 4.00
C TYR A 305 0.71 29.99 5.05
N LYS A 306 0.00 29.95 6.18
CA LYS A 306 0.27 30.74 7.36
C LYS A 306 0.24 29.82 8.58
N SER A 307 1.38 29.64 9.24
CA SER A 307 1.40 29.02 10.57
C SER A 307 0.90 30.05 11.60
N PHE A 308 0.02 29.64 12.50
CA PHE A 308 -0.45 30.48 13.61
C PHE A 308 0.45 30.32 14.84
N THR A 309 0.96 29.10 15.05
CA THR A 309 2.17 28.89 15.86
C THR A 309 3.34 29.55 15.16
N THR A 310 4.21 30.24 15.89
CA THR A 310 5.42 30.86 15.32
C THR A 310 6.63 30.60 16.21
N GLU A 311 7.83 30.53 15.63
CA GLU A 311 9.05 30.21 16.37
C GLU A 311 9.34 31.19 17.54
N ASP A 312 8.96 32.46 17.38
CA ASP A 312 9.08 33.49 18.41
C ASP A 312 7.98 33.42 19.49
N MET A 313 6.77 32.94 19.15
CA MET A 313 5.75 32.56 20.14
C MET A 313 6.28 31.42 21.03
N VAL A 314 6.92 30.40 20.44
CA VAL A 314 7.52 29.28 21.17
C VAL A 314 8.63 29.76 22.09
N LYS A 315 9.58 30.55 21.58
CA LYS A 315 10.69 31.12 22.35
C LYS A 315 10.22 32.00 23.52
N GLU A 316 9.21 32.85 23.34
CA GLU A 316 8.68 33.69 24.44
C GLU A 316 7.91 32.87 25.49
N ALA A 317 7.17 31.83 25.07
CA ALA A 317 6.48 30.92 25.98
C ALA A 317 7.47 30.13 26.86
N HIS A 318 8.52 29.56 26.26
CA HIS A 318 9.58 28.85 26.99
C HIS A 318 10.34 29.77 27.95
N LYS A 319 10.72 30.98 27.51
CA LYS A 319 11.31 32.04 28.33
C LYS A 319 10.39 32.43 29.52
N SER A 320 9.09 32.31 29.34
CA SER A 320 8.07 32.53 30.37
C SER A 320 7.81 31.30 31.27
N GLY A 321 8.52 30.18 31.04
CA GLY A 321 8.38 28.94 31.78
C GLY A 321 7.10 28.15 31.47
N MET A 322 6.51 28.36 30.28
CA MET A 322 5.37 27.58 29.77
C MET A 322 5.87 26.57 28.73
N LEU A 323 5.15 25.46 28.57
CA LEU A 323 5.31 24.55 27.44
C LEU A 323 4.47 25.04 26.25
N VAL A 324 4.78 24.60 25.02
CA VAL A 324 3.92 24.83 23.84
C VAL A 324 3.47 23.52 23.21
N LYS A 325 2.17 23.37 22.97
CA LYS A 325 1.57 22.15 22.39
C LYS A 325 0.49 22.47 21.34
N PRO A 326 0.84 22.64 20.06
CA PRO A 326 -0.12 23.04 19.02
C PRO A 326 -1.14 21.95 18.61
N TRP A 327 -2.26 22.40 18.03
CA TRP A 327 -3.36 21.58 17.50
C TRP A 327 -3.87 22.15 16.15
N THR A 328 -4.52 21.41 15.25
CA THR A 328 -4.50 19.94 15.11
C THR A 328 -3.44 19.59 14.06
N VAL A 329 -2.41 18.83 14.44
CA VAL A 329 -1.20 18.62 13.62
C VAL A 329 -1.32 17.32 12.82
N ASN A 330 -2.07 17.38 11.73
CA ASN A 330 -2.39 16.20 10.91
C ASN A 330 -1.43 15.94 9.74
N ARG A 331 -0.48 16.84 9.45
CA ARG A 331 0.51 16.67 8.38
C ARG A 331 1.93 16.65 8.93
N LEU A 332 2.73 15.69 8.48
CA LEU A 332 4.10 15.46 8.97
C LEU A 332 5.06 16.61 8.67
N ASN A 333 4.88 17.34 7.56
CA ASN A 333 5.69 18.53 7.26
C ASN A 333 5.38 19.72 8.19
N ILE A 334 4.13 19.84 8.69
CA ILE A 334 3.81 20.80 9.77
C ILE A 334 4.41 20.30 11.09
N ALA A 335 4.28 19.01 11.42
CA ALA A 335 4.86 18.42 12.62
C ALA A 335 6.39 18.64 12.69
N GLU A 336 7.09 18.44 11.56
CA GLU A 336 8.53 18.66 11.45
C GLU A 336 8.91 20.15 11.52
N GLN A 337 8.13 21.05 10.91
CA GLN A 337 8.33 22.49 11.03
C GLN A 337 8.27 22.97 12.49
N ILE A 338 7.19 22.64 13.21
CA ILE A 338 6.98 23.13 14.59
C ILE A 338 7.85 22.39 15.61
N TYR A 339 8.21 21.12 15.36
CA TYR A 339 9.23 20.41 16.13
C TYR A 339 10.62 21.05 15.95
N GLY A 340 10.96 21.50 14.73
CA GLY A 340 12.17 22.28 14.47
C GLY A 340 12.21 23.63 15.21
N TRP A 341 11.05 24.20 15.53
CA TRP A 341 10.92 25.38 16.41
C TRP A 341 10.93 25.03 17.91
N GLY A 342 10.94 23.75 18.26
CA GLY A 342 11.13 23.25 19.62
C GLY A 342 9.87 23.07 20.47
N VAL A 343 8.67 22.94 19.88
CA VAL A 343 7.45 22.67 20.68
C VAL A 343 7.58 21.41 21.54
N ASP A 344 6.88 21.35 22.67
CA ASP A 344 7.02 20.28 23.68
C ASP A 344 6.14 19.03 23.38
N GLY A 345 5.22 19.15 22.44
CA GLY A 345 4.26 18.12 22.05
C GLY A 345 3.27 18.65 21.02
N ILE A 346 2.41 17.78 20.50
CA ILE A 346 1.40 18.13 19.48
C ILE A 346 0.13 17.29 19.64
N ILE A 347 -1.02 17.93 19.39
CA ILE A 347 -2.35 17.32 19.37
C ILE A 347 -2.71 16.99 17.92
N THR A 348 -3.10 15.75 17.63
CA THR A 348 -3.30 15.27 16.26
C THR A 348 -4.45 14.27 16.16
N ASP A 349 -5.17 14.27 15.04
CA ASP A 349 -6.19 13.24 14.73
C ASP A 349 -5.55 11.88 14.44
N TYR A 350 -4.29 11.86 14.00
CA TYR A 350 -3.55 10.71 13.49
C TYR A 350 -2.27 10.44 14.33
N PRO A 351 -2.42 10.13 15.64
CA PRO A 351 -1.28 9.95 16.54
C PRO A 351 -0.36 8.79 16.13
N GLU A 352 -0.88 7.76 15.46
CA GLU A 352 -0.09 6.67 14.87
C GLU A 352 0.89 7.18 13.80
N VAL A 353 0.40 7.94 12.81
CA VAL A 353 1.23 8.53 11.74
C VAL A 353 2.29 9.46 12.32
N VAL A 354 1.91 10.31 13.29
CA VAL A 354 2.83 11.21 13.97
C VAL A 354 3.85 10.46 14.83
N ARG A 355 3.47 9.39 15.52
CA ARG A 355 4.38 8.59 16.35
C ARG A 355 5.35 7.77 15.53
N ARG A 356 4.93 7.26 14.36
CA ARG A 356 5.81 6.64 13.36
C ARG A 356 6.87 7.62 12.88
N TRP A 357 6.47 8.84 12.47
CA TRP A 357 7.40 9.91 12.09
C TRP A 357 8.40 10.24 13.21
N ALA A 358 7.91 10.39 14.45
CA ALA A 358 8.76 10.71 15.59
C ALA A 358 9.82 9.62 15.82
N LEU A 359 9.45 8.34 15.76
CA LEU A 359 10.39 7.22 15.88
C LEU A 359 11.39 7.17 14.73
N LEU A 360 10.97 7.38 13.49
CA LEU A 360 11.86 7.45 12.32
C LEU A 360 12.87 8.61 12.40
N LYS A 361 12.51 9.71 13.06
CA LYS A 361 13.39 10.87 13.34
C LYS A 361 14.22 10.72 14.63
N GLY A 362 14.17 9.55 15.30
CA GLY A 362 14.89 9.29 16.55
C GLY A 362 14.35 10.04 17.79
N VAL A 363 13.14 10.60 17.70
CA VAL A 363 12.50 11.35 18.78
C VAL A 363 11.93 10.37 19.81
N SER A 364 12.28 10.57 21.09
CA SER A 364 11.76 9.73 22.17
C SER A 364 10.25 9.94 22.33
N VAL A 365 9.48 8.86 22.30
CA VAL A 365 8.01 8.86 22.48
C VAL A 365 7.58 7.91 23.60
N SER A 366 6.30 7.96 23.97
CA SER A 366 5.67 7.03 24.91
C SER A 366 5.62 5.58 24.40
N LYS A 367 5.53 4.65 25.36
CA LYS A 367 5.25 3.23 25.11
C LYS A 367 3.79 3.03 24.69
N THR A 368 3.54 1.98 23.92
CA THR A 368 2.20 1.48 23.60
C THR A 368 1.60 0.71 24.79
N TYR A 369 0.27 0.63 24.84
CA TYR A 369 -0.46 -0.14 25.86
C TYR A 369 -0.85 -1.52 25.30
N ASP A 370 -0.96 -2.53 26.16
CA ASP A 370 -1.35 -3.89 25.75
C ASP A 370 -2.75 -3.89 25.09
N GLN A 371 -2.78 -4.13 23.77
CA GLN A 371 -4.00 -4.05 22.97
C GLN A 371 -5.08 -5.05 23.43
N ASN A 372 -4.70 -6.28 23.80
CA ASN A 372 -5.65 -7.30 24.24
C ASN A 372 -6.39 -6.88 25.51
N LYS A 373 -5.65 -6.30 26.47
CA LYS A 373 -6.16 -5.74 27.72
C LYS A 373 -7.02 -4.50 27.47
N VAL A 374 -6.56 -3.55 26.64
CA VAL A 374 -7.32 -2.34 26.29
C VAL A 374 -8.65 -2.71 25.64
N LEU A 375 -8.66 -3.62 24.64
CA LEU A 375 -9.87 -4.08 23.97
C LEU A 375 -10.78 -4.93 24.88
N LYS A 376 -10.21 -5.74 25.78
CA LYS A 376 -10.97 -6.47 26.82
C LYS A 376 -11.66 -5.50 27.79
N CYS A 377 -10.99 -4.42 28.18
CA CYS A 377 -11.57 -3.35 28.97
C CYS A 377 -12.61 -2.54 28.19
N LEU A 378 -12.42 -2.30 26.89
CA LEU A 378 -13.42 -1.66 26.03
C LEU A 378 -14.71 -2.50 25.98
N LYS A 379 -14.57 -3.81 25.67
CA LYS A 379 -15.69 -4.79 25.62
C LYS A 379 -16.53 -4.80 26.90
N LYS A 380 -15.88 -4.72 28.08
CA LYS A 380 -16.54 -4.64 29.39
C LYS A 380 -17.48 -3.42 29.52
N HIS A 381 -17.10 -2.27 28.95
CA HIS A 381 -17.82 -1.01 29.15
C HIS A 381 -18.83 -0.68 28.03
N ILE A 382 -18.60 -1.10 26.78
CA ILE A 382 -19.54 -0.82 25.67
C ILE A 382 -20.64 -1.88 25.50
N GLN A 383 -20.49 -3.08 26.07
CA GLN A 383 -21.43 -4.23 26.06
C GLN A 383 -21.87 -4.79 24.70
N THR A 384 -21.66 -4.08 23.58
CA THR A 384 -21.79 -4.60 22.21
C THR A 384 -20.49 -4.39 21.43
N LEU A 385 -19.81 -5.49 21.08
CA LEU A 385 -18.84 -5.48 19.99
C LEU A 385 -19.55 -5.87 18.68
N PRO A 386 -19.05 -5.43 17.51
CA PRO A 386 -19.36 -6.11 16.25
C PRO A 386 -18.95 -7.58 16.31
N ARG A 387 -19.67 -8.45 15.58
CA ARG A 387 -19.56 -9.93 15.64
C ARG A 387 -18.19 -10.54 15.26
N VAL A 388 -17.20 -9.72 14.93
CA VAL A 388 -15.89 -10.11 14.40
C VAL A 388 -14.96 -10.68 15.47
N LEU A 389 -15.14 -10.32 16.76
CA LEU A 389 -14.19 -10.60 17.84
C LEU A 389 -14.63 -11.67 18.88
N ASP A 390 -15.61 -12.52 18.55
CA ASP A 390 -16.16 -13.53 19.48
C ASP A 390 -15.85 -15.01 19.13
N LYS A 391 -14.88 -15.27 18.23
CA LYS A 391 -14.47 -16.63 17.84
C LYS A 391 -13.04 -17.05 18.20
N LEU A 392 -12.28 -16.23 18.93
CA LEU A 392 -10.93 -16.59 19.40
C LEU A 392 -10.86 -16.57 20.94
N SER A 393 -10.29 -17.65 21.49
CA SER A 393 -10.09 -17.94 22.92
C SER A 393 -11.36 -18.16 23.79
N PHE A 394 -11.81 -19.42 23.91
CA PHE A 394 -12.17 -20.05 25.21
C PHE A 394 -12.51 -21.56 25.09
N ILE A 395 -11.51 -22.41 24.86
CA ILE A 395 -11.51 -23.79 25.39
C ILE A 395 -10.13 -24.07 25.98
N SER A 396 -10.06 -24.17 27.30
CA SER A 396 -8.91 -24.70 28.02
C SER A 396 -9.11 -26.19 28.30
N ILE A 397 -8.00 -26.92 28.48
CA ILE A 397 -7.98 -28.38 28.58
C ILE A 397 -8.55 -28.86 29.94
N ASN A 398 -9.11 -30.09 29.96
CA ASN A 398 -9.61 -30.89 31.10
C ASN A 398 -11.06 -30.68 31.58
N ALA A 399 -12.00 -31.41 30.94
CA ALA A 399 -13.11 -32.08 31.61
C ALA A 399 -13.64 -33.25 30.74
N LEU A 400 -13.71 -34.47 31.30
CA LEU A 400 -14.58 -35.62 30.93
C LEU A 400 -14.82 -35.91 29.42
N HIS A 401 -14.30 -36.99 28.80
CA HIS A 401 -14.56 -38.43 29.06
C HIS A 401 -16.04 -38.76 29.36
N VAL A 402 -16.62 -39.75 28.64
CA VAL A 402 -18.07 -40.12 28.62
C VAL A 402 -18.89 -39.11 27.77
N ILE A 403 -19.55 -39.45 26.64
CA ILE A 403 -19.98 -40.75 26.07
C ILE A 403 -19.34 -41.03 24.70
N GLN A 404 -19.10 -42.33 24.43
CA GLN A 404 -19.06 -42.91 23.08
C GLN A 404 -20.09 -44.07 23.02
N LEU A 405 -20.56 -44.46 21.83
CA LEU A 405 -21.58 -45.50 21.50
C LEU A 405 -23.07 -45.14 21.71
N ALA A 406 -23.76 -44.92 20.56
CA ALA A 406 -25.13 -45.36 20.24
C ALA A 406 -25.38 -45.12 18.73
N TRP A 407 -24.80 -45.92 17.83
CA TRP A 407 -25.37 -47.14 17.24
C TRP A 407 -26.59 -46.93 16.30
N VAL A 408 -26.29 -46.82 15.00
CA VAL A 408 -26.97 -47.36 13.80
C VAL A 408 -28.43 -47.86 13.94
N ILE A 409 -29.35 -47.36 13.09
CA ILE A 409 -30.30 -48.14 12.23
C ILE A 409 -31.31 -47.21 11.50
N ASN A 410 -31.83 -47.65 10.33
CA ASN A 410 -32.89 -47.05 9.48
C ASN A 410 -32.60 -45.63 8.92
N SER A 411 -32.37 -45.40 7.63
CA SER A 411 -32.57 -46.14 6.37
C SER A 411 -33.99 -46.12 5.74
N LYS A 412 -33.97 -45.80 4.42
CA LYS A 412 -34.92 -46.14 3.33
C LYS A 412 -36.21 -45.33 3.07
N LEU A 413 -36.20 -44.74 1.86
CA LEU A 413 -37.28 -44.71 0.84
C LEU A 413 -38.53 -43.84 1.07
N ARG A 414 -38.69 -42.82 0.21
CA ARG A 414 -39.41 -43.02 -1.07
C ARG A 414 -39.10 -41.98 -2.14
N ASP A 415 -39.32 -42.39 -3.38
CA ASP A 415 -39.27 -41.61 -4.62
C ASP A 415 -40.69 -41.58 -5.24
N ARG A 416 -41.06 -40.47 -5.92
CA ARG A 416 -41.78 -40.44 -7.21
C ARG A 416 -42.24 -39.04 -7.68
N THR A 417 -41.61 -38.58 -8.76
CA THR A 417 -42.24 -38.07 -10.02
C THR A 417 -43.66 -37.47 -10.02
N THR A 418 -43.83 -36.24 -10.53
CA THR A 418 -44.50 -35.95 -11.84
C THR A 418 -44.49 -34.44 -12.20
N THR A 419 -44.76 -34.10 -13.46
CA THR A 419 -44.71 -32.74 -14.04
C THR A 419 -46.06 -32.33 -14.69
N PRO A 420 -46.19 -31.34 -15.62
CA PRO A 420 -46.69 -30.00 -15.28
C PRO A 420 -47.90 -29.51 -16.13
N ASN A 421 -48.50 -28.34 -15.82
CA ASN A 421 -48.78 -27.21 -16.76
C ASN A 421 -49.90 -26.20 -16.38
N ARG A 422 -49.67 -24.94 -16.82
CA ARG A 422 -50.61 -23.93 -17.38
C ARG A 422 -51.68 -23.19 -16.54
N MET A 423 -51.49 -21.86 -16.54
CA MET A 423 -52.46 -20.77 -16.80
C MET A 423 -53.72 -20.62 -15.92
N TYR A 424 -53.92 -19.43 -15.35
CA TYR A 424 -54.87 -18.47 -15.97
C TYR A 424 -54.35 -17.02 -15.80
N ALA A 425 -55.11 -16.00 -16.22
CA ALA A 425 -54.59 -14.66 -16.51
C ALA A 425 -55.60 -13.51 -16.33
N GLY A 426 -55.07 -12.30 -16.09
CA GLY A 426 -55.75 -11.01 -16.30
C GLY A 426 -55.88 -10.09 -15.07
N SER A 427 -56.14 -8.77 -15.21
CA SER A 427 -56.02 -7.89 -16.39
C SER A 427 -56.27 -6.39 -16.02
N THR A 428 -56.22 -5.48 -17.02
CA THR A 428 -56.71 -4.07 -17.07
C THR A 428 -55.78 -2.95 -16.57
N LYS A 429 -55.84 -1.67 -17.02
CA LYS A 429 -56.27 -0.93 -18.28
C LYS A 429 -55.90 0.57 -18.07
N GLN A 430 -55.94 1.54 -19.00
CA GLN A 430 -55.78 1.64 -20.49
C GLN A 430 -55.96 3.14 -20.90
N SER A 431 -55.07 3.76 -21.70
CA SER A 431 -55.44 4.92 -22.56
C SER A 431 -54.42 5.31 -23.64
N GLU A 432 -54.87 5.38 -24.90
CA GLU A 432 -54.27 6.13 -26.04
C GLU A 432 -55.24 7.33 -26.36
N PRO A 433 -55.50 7.91 -27.58
CA PRO A 433 -55.26 7.45 -28.97
C PRO A 433 -54.84 8.63 -29.96
N PRO A 434 -55.06 8.65 -31.31
CA PRO A 434 -53.95 8.89 -32.28
C PRO A 434 -54.34 9.77 -33.53
N LEU A 435 -53.58 9.65 -34.64
CA LEU A 435 -53.82 9.90 -36.11
C LEU A 435 -52.42 10.01 -36.82
N SER A 436 -52.13 9.98 -38.14
CA SER A 436 -52.75 9.60 -39.43
C SER A 436 -51.74 9.87 -40.60
N SER A 437 -51.75 9.34 -41.83
CA SER A 437 -52.23 8.06 -42.46
C SER A 437 -51.94 8.11 -43.99
N VAL A 438 -51.65 6.96 -44.65
CA VAL A 438 -51.52 6.71 -46.12
C VAL A 438 -50.48 7.54 -46.93
N ASP A 439 -49.95 7.10 -48.09
CA ASP A 439 -50.04 5.82 -48.86
C ASP A 439 -48.62 5.41 -49.36
N GLU A 440 -48.26 4.68 -50.44
CA GLU A 440 -48.91 4.09 -51.64
C GLU A 440 -48.16 2.79 -52.07
N GLN A 441 -48.57 2.12 -53.17
CA GLN A 441 -47.79 1.06 -53.85
C GLN A 441 -48.07 0.97 -55.36
N SER A 442 -47.00 0.84 -56.18
CA SER A 442 -47.09 0.21 -57.51
C SER A 442 -45.73 -0.37 -57.99
N SER A 443 -45.66 -1.42 -58.83
CA SER A 443 -46.61 -2.53 -59.07
C SER A 443 -45.96 -3.77 -59.73
N HIS A 444 -46.46 -4.97 -59.39
CA HIS A 444 -46.71 -6.16 -60.25
C HIS A 444 -45.55 -6.89 -61.00
N LYS A 445 -45.29 -8.20 -60.74
CA LYS A 445 -45.88 -9.46 -61.31
C LYS A 445 -45.38 -9.84 -62.73
N ARG A 446 -45.12 -11.12 -63.12
CA ARG A 446 -44.86 -12.41 -62.42
C ARG A 446 -44.48 -13.54 -63.44
N ARG A 447 -43.57 -14.45 -63.06
CA ARG A 447 -43.40 -15.88 -63.51
C ARG A 447 -42.93 -16.25 -64.95
N SER A 448 -42.19 -17.38 -65.02
CA SER A 448 -42.19 -18.42 -66.09
C SER A 448 -41.47 -18.11 -67.43
N HIS A 449 -40.64 -18.97 -68.04
CA HIS A 449 -39.97 -20.23 -67.61
C HIS A 449 -38.70 -20.48 -68.47
N THR A 450 -37.71 -21.18 -67.92
CA THR A 450 -36.61 -21.96 -68.59
C THR A 450 -36.34 -21.81 -70.10
N THR A 451 -35.15 -21.29 -70.47
CA THR A 451 -34.14 -21.87 -71.39
C THR A 451 -32.88 -20.96 -71.43
N MET A 452 -31.69 -21.50 -71.74
CA MET A 452 -30.35 -20.84 -71.77
C MET A 452 -29.62 -20.58 -70.43
N ILE A 453 -29.28 -21.65 -69.71
CA ILE A 453 -28.03 -21.69 -68.91
C ILE A 453 -27.25 -22.94 -69.36
N GLY A 454 -26.30 -22.76 -70.26
CA GLY A 454 -25.54 -23.87 -70.86
C GLY A 454 -24.37 -23.46 -71.76
N VAL A 455 -24.37 -22.25 -72.31
CA VAL A 455 -23.26 -21.72 -73.16
C VAL A 455 -22.31 -20.83 -72.35
N LEU A 456 -22.82 -20.10 -71.36
CA LEU A 456 -22.04 -19.12 -70.57
C LEU A 456 -21.10 -19.75 -69.53
N PHE A 457 -21.28 -21.04 -69.21
CA PHE A 457 -20.45 -21.77 -68.26
C PHE A 457 -19.16 -22.31 -68.89
N VAL A 458 -19.17 -22.57 -70.21
CA VAL A 458 -18.01 -23.13 -70.94
C VAL A 458 -16.94 -22.06 -71.21
N THR A 459 -17.36 -20.83 -71.51
CA THR A 459 -16.44 -19.70 -71.76
C THR A 459 -15.71 -19.23 -70.51
N LEU A 460 -16.38 -19.23 -69.34
CA LEU A 460 -15.75 -18.87 -68.05
C LEU A 460 -14.70 -19.90 -67.59
N VAL A 461 -14.97 -21.20 -67.76
CA VAL A 461 -14.00 -22.26 -67.43
C VAL A 461 -12.77 -22.20 -68.35
N ALA A 462 -12.96 -21.89 -69.64
CA ALA A 462 -11.85 -21.72 -70.58
C ALA A 462 -10.93 -20.53 -70.21
N LEU A 463 -11.50 -19.40 -69.78
CA LEU A 463 -10.72 -18.24 -69.31
C LEU A 463 -9.95 -18.55 -68.02
N TYR A 464 -10.55 -19.30 -67.08
CA TYR A 464 -9.90 -19.67 -65.83
C TYR A 464 -8.69 -20.61 -66.06
N GLN A 465 -8.81 -21.56 -66.99
CA GLN A 465 -7.71 -22.45 -67.39
C GLN A 465 -6.57 -21.69 -68.11
N PHE A 466 -6.88 -20.69 -68.93
CA PHE A 466 -5.84 -19.91 -69.64
C PHE A 466 -5.08 -18.94 -68.71
N ALA A 467 -5.75 -18.39 -67.70
CA ALA A 467 -5.12 -17.54 -66.68
C ALA A 467 -4.08 -18.31 -65.83
N GLY A 468 -4.38 -19.57 -65.46
CA GLY A 468 -3.44 -20.42 -64.71
C GLY A 468 -2.12 -20.63 -65.45
N SER A 469 -2.17 -20.88 -66.75
CA SER A 469 -0.98 -21.18 -67.58
C SER A 469 0.00 -20.01 -67.69
N LEU A 470 -0.47 -18.75 -67.68
CA LEU A 470 0.41 -17.58 -67.79
C LEU A 470 1.14 -17.26 -66.48
N SER A 471 0.57 -17.62 -65.32
CA SER A 471 1.22 -17.43 -64.02
C SER A 471 2.49 -18.28 -63.86
N GLY A 472 2.50 -19.50 -64.42
CA GLY A 472 3.65 -20.40 -64.36
C GLY A 472 4.84 -19.96 -65.21
N TYR A 473 4.62 -19.23 -66.32
CA TYR A 473 5.69 -18.87 -67.26
C TYR A 473 6.40 -17.55 -66.92
N LEU A 474 5.83 -16.72 -66.03
CA LEU A 474 6.48 -15.51 -65.51
C LEU A 474 7.27 -15.74 -64.20
N TYR A 475 7.16 -16.93 -63.61
CA TYR A 475 7.91 -17.31 -62.40
C TYR A 475 9.33 -17.86 -62.67
N ASP A 476 9.65 -18.23 -63.92
CA ASP A 476 10.89 -18.97 -64.26
C ASP A 476 11.99 -18.10 -64.94
N VAL A 477 11.74 -16.80 -65.15
CA VAL A 477 12.71 -15.89 -65.83
C VAL A 477 12.93 -14.57 -65.08
N SER A 478 13.27 -14.64 -63.78
CA SER A 478 13.89 -13.52 -63.05
C SER A 478 14.83 -13.94 -61.91
N GLY A 479 15.63 -14.98 -62.13
CA GLY A 479 16.72 -15.34 -61.22
C GLY A 479 17.76 -14.22 -61.04
N SER A 480 18.47 -14.24 -59.90
CA SER A 480 19.62 -13.38 -59.58
C SER A 480 19.36 -11.87 -59.39
N ARG A 481 18.66 -11.52 -58.30
CA ARG A 481 19.07 -10.41 -57.41
C ARG A 481 18.89 -10.83 -55.95
N GLY A 482 19.95 -11.31 -55.32
CA GLY A 482 19.91 -11.73 -53.91
C GLY A 482 20.08 -10.56 -52.93
N THR A 483 19.47 -10.66 -51.76
CA THR A 483 19.97 -10.12 -50.47
C THR A 483 19.13 -10.70 -49.33
N HIS A 484 19.79 -11.17 -48.25
CA HIS A 484 19.19 -11.57 -46.97
C HIS A 484 18.22 -12.77 -46.96
N ASP A 485 18.65 -13.91 -47.50
CA ASP A 485 18.41 -15.20 -46.82
C ASP A 485 19.63 -15.48 -45.93
N ALA A 486 19.65 -14.84 -44.75
CA ALA A 486 20.82 -14.78 -43.87
C ALA A 486 20.52 -15.38 -42.50
N SER A 487 20.70 -16.70 -42.38
CA SER A 487 20.77 -17.43 -41.10
C SER A 487 19.56 -17.29 -40.17
N LEU A 488 18.40 -17.82 -40.60
CA LEU A 488 17.30 -18.18 -39.68
C LEU A 488 17.76 -19.12 -38.55
N SER A 489 18.85 -19.86 -38.75
CA SER A 489 19.59 -20.62 -37.74
C SER A 489 20.33 -19.71 -36.75
N GLY A 490 19.59 -19.12 -35.80
CA GLY A 490 20.17 -18.35 -34.70
C GLY A 490 19.18 -17.55 -33.86
N VAL A 491 18.02 -17.16 -34.43
CA VAL A 491 17.02 -16.36 -33.72
C VAL A 491 16.40 -17.17 -32.58
N CYS A 492 16.52 -16.66 -31.35
CA CYS A 492 16.03 -17.29 -30.12
C CYS A 492 16.55 -18.73 -29.90
N LEU A 493 17.80 -18.84 -29.41
CA LEU A 493 18.46 -20.12 -29.15
C LEU A 493 17.72 -20.96 -28.09
N GLN A 494 17.18 -22.11 -28.51
CA GLN A 494 16.59 -23.10 -27.60
C GLN A 494 17.68 -24.02 -27.04
N VAL A 495 18.12 -23.76 -25.81
CA VAL A 495 19.19 -24.51 -25.13
C VAL A 495 18.74 -25.94 -24.86
N GLU A 496 19.59 -26.93 -25.19
CA GLU A 496 19.23 -28.34 -25.02
C GLU A 496 18.93 -28.73 -23.57
N PRO A 497 18.01 -29.69 -23.32
CA PRO A 497 17.56 -30.03 -21.97
C PRO A 497 18.71 -30.40 -21.01
N LEU A 498 19.02 -29.49 -20.09
CA LEU A 498 20.12 -29.66 -19.16
C LEU A 498 19.68 -30.49 -17.95
N ALA A 499 20.53 -31.42 -17.55
CA ALA A 499 20.34 -32.29 -16.39
C ALA A 499 21.70 -32.48 -15.69
N PRO A 500 21.71 -32.94 -14.42
CA PRO A 500 22.95 -33.15 -13.69
C PRO A 500 23.93 -34.07 -14.43
N THR A 501 25.11 -33.53 -14.70
CA THR A 501 26.18 -34.15 -15.47
C THR A 501 27.05 -35.06 -14.60
N SER A 502 27.21 -34.75 -13.31
CA SER A 502 28.01 -35.56 -12.39
C SER A 502 27.29 -36.85 -12.00
N ASN A 503 28.06 -37.93 -11.82
CA ASN A 503 27.50 -39.25 -11.45
C ASN A 503 26.92 -39.29 -10.01
N ILE A 504 27.11 -38.23 -9.22
CA ILE A 504 26.52 -38.06 -7.89
C ILE A 504 25.17 -37.36 -8.04
N ASN A 505 25.15 -36.15 -8.60
CA ASN A 505 23.93 -35.34 -8.71
C ASN A 505 22.90 -35.98 -9.65
N ARG A 506 23.33 -36.75 -10.67
CA ARG A 506 22.40 -37.56 -11.49
C ARG A 506 21.68 -38.65 -10.70
N LYS A 507 22.40 -39.41 -9.85
CA LYS A 507 21.81 -40.46 -9.00
C LYS A 507 20.88 -39.87 -7.93
N LEU A 508 21.22 -38.70 -7.40
CA LEU A 508 20.33 -37.96 -6.49
C LEU A 508 19.04 -37.53 -7.22
N ALA A 509 19.15 -36.99 -8.42
CA ALA A 509 18.00 -36.60 -9.24
C ALA A 509 17.10 -37.80 -9.61
N GLU A 510 17.69 -38.96 -9.91
CA GLU A 510 17.02 -40.25 -10.18
C GLU A 510 16.30 -40.78 -8.94
N ASN A 511 16.98 -40.89 -7.78
CA ASN A 511 16.41 -41.37 -6.52
C ASN A 511 15.24 -40.49 -6.04
N LEU A 512 15.40 -39.16 -6.15
CA LEU A 512 14.33 -38.22 -5.80
C LEU A 512 13.15 -38.31 -6.78
N GLU A 513 13.39 -38.62 -8.06
CA GLU A 513 12.29 -38.77 -9.03
C GLU A 513 11.38 -39.96 -8.71
N ILE A 514 11.90 -41.03 -8.10
CA ILE A 514 11.09 -42.14 -7.57
C ILE A 514 10.15 -41.62 -6.48
N THR A 515 10.62 -40.74 -5.59
CA THR A 515 9.81 -40.16 -4.51
C THR A 515 8.76 -39.18 -5.04
N LEU A 516 9.14 -38.29 -5.96
CA LEU A 516 8.24 -37.28 -6.55
C LEU A 516 7.21 -37.89 -7.53
N SER A 517 7.39 -39.16 -7.93
CA SER A 517 6.47 -39.91 -8.80
C SER A 517 5.57 -40.89 -8.06
N ASP A 518 5.70 -41.01 -6.73
CA ASP A 518 4.75 -41.77 -5.91
C ASP A 518 3.44 -40.96 -5.77
N PRO A 519 2.26 -41.51 -6.14
CA PRO A 519 1.00 -40.79 -6.01
C PRO A 519 0.65 -40.36 -4.59
N SER A 520 1.21 -41.01 -3.55
CA SER A 520 1.04 -40.56 -2.17
C SER A 520 1.80 -39.27 -1.86
N PHE A 521 2.84 -38.93 -2.64
CA PHE A 521 3.57 -37.68 -2.48
C PHE A 521 2.73 -36.46 -2.86
N GLU A 522 1.73 -36.58 -3.74
CA GLU A 522 0.79 -35.48 -4.03
C GLU A 522 0.07 -35.03 -2.74
N ALA A 523 -0.44 -35.97 -1.95
CA ALA A 523 -1.09 -35.65 -0.67
C ALA A 523 -0.11 -35.08 0.39
N VAL A 524 1.16 -35.51 0.38
CA VAL A 524 2.20 -34.95 1.28
C VAL A 524 2.56 -33.51 0.88
N ALA A 525 2.76 -33.24 -0.40
CA ALA A 525 3.04 -31.91 -0.90
C ALA A 525 1.84 -30.95 -0.67
N ALA A 526 0.62 -31.45 -0.88
CA ALA A 526 -0.61 -30.70 -0.60
C ALA A 526 -0.76 -30.32 0.89
N GLU A 527 -0.40 -31.20 1.83
CA GLU A 527 -0.45 -30.88 3.26
C GLU A 527 0.67 -29.92 3.69
N TYR A 528 1.85 -29.95 3.07
CA TYR A 528 2.88 -28.94 3.32
C TYR A 528 2.45 -27.54 2.85
N LEU A 529 1.90 -27.41 1.64
CA LEU A 529 1.39 -26.14 1.13
C LEU A 529 0.15 -25.68 1.93
N GLY A 530 -0.80 -26.57 2.17
CA GLY A 530 -1.97 -26.31 3.01
C GLY A 530 -1.60 -25.89 4.44
N GLY A 531 -0.54 -26.46 5.00
CA GLY A 531 0.04 -26.07 6.29
C GLY A 531 0.49 -24.61 6.33
N ALA A 532 1.11 -24.11 5.25
CA ALA A 532 1.53 -22.72 5.11
C ALA A 532 0.36 -21.76 4.83
N VAL A 533 -0.60 -22.17 4.00
CA VAL A 533 -1.84 -21.42 3.68
C VAL A 533 -2.72 -21.20 4.92
N ARG A 534 -2.70 -22.11 5.91
CA ARG A 534 -3.45 -21.97 7.18
C ARG A 534 -2.93 -20.86 8.11
N ILE A 535 -1.87 -20.16 7.73
CA ILE A 535 -1.28 -19.06 8.50
C ILE A 535 -1.47 -17.75 7.71
N PRO A 536 -2.38 -16.84 8.14
CA PRO A 536 -2.72 -15.62 7.42
C PRO A 536 -1.66 -14.53 7.62
N THR A 537 -0.59 -14.60 6.84
CA THR A 537 0.50 -13.60 6.75
C THR A 537 0.09 -12.37 5.93
N GLU A 538 -1.08 -11.79 6.22
CA GLU A 538 -1.60 -10.63 5.47
C GLU A 538 -0.69 -9.40 5.64
N SER A 539 -0.15 -8.88 4.53
CA SER A 539 0.48 -7.57 4.45
C SER A 539 -0.50 -6.52 3.90
N TYR A 540 -0.22 -5.23 4.07
CA TYR A 540 -1.10 -4.13 3.68
C TYR A 540 -0.27 -2.89 3.28
N ASP A 541 -0.76 -2.09 2.33
CA ASP A 541 -0.16 -0.79 1.91
C ASP A 541 0.24 0.12 3.08
N VAL A 542 -0.50 0.04 4.19
CA VAL A 542 -0.22 0.77 5.43
C VAL A 542 -0.09 -0.20 6.60
N MET A 543 1.14 -0.64 6.84
CA MET A 543 1.59 -1.28 8.09
C MET A 543 2.62 -0.39 8.80
N ASP A 544 2.56 -0.31 10.12
CA ASP A 544 3.63 0.30 10.92
C ASP A 544 4.89 -0.57 10.93
N PRO A 545 6.09 -0.03 11.28
CA PRO A 545 7.32 -0.78 11.17
C PRO A 545 7.34 -2.09 11.97
N VAL A 546 8.19 -3.02 11.55
CA VAL A 546 8.38 -4.31 12.23
C VAL A 546 8.77 -4.10 13.70
N GLY A 547 8.10 -4.84 14.59
CA GLY A 547 8.23 -4.66 16.05
C GLY A 547 7.40 -3.50 16.63
N ILE A 548 6.60 -2.81 15.81
CA ILE A 548 5.61 -1.81 16.24
C ILE A 548 4.19 -2.28 15.88
N ASP A 549 3.95 -2.69 14.63
CA ASP A 549 2.63 -3.18 14.21
C ASP A 549 2.43 -4.64 14.66
N PRO A 550 1.40 -4.95 15.48
CA PRO A 550 1.16 -6.31 15.96
C PRO A 550 0.70 -7.27 14.85
N ARG A 551 0.40 -6.79 13.63
CA ARG A 551 0.14 -7.67 12.48
C ARG A 551 1.37 -8.49 12.09
N TRP A 552 2.59 -7.97 12.25
CA TRP A 552 3.83 -8.71 11.96
C TRP A 552 4.05 -9.96 12.84
N GLU A 553 3.41 -10.04 14.00
CA GLU A 553 3.55 -11.17 14.93
C GLU A 553 3.08 -12.51 14.33
N VAL A 554 2.32 -12.50 13.24
CA VAL A 554 1.94 -13.73 12.52
C VAL A 554 3.14 -14.42 11.84
N PHE A 555 4.17 -13.67 11.43
CA PHE A 555 5.37 -14.24 10.81
C PHE A 555 6.24 -15.01 11.82
N TYR A 556 6.10 -14.78 13.13
CA TYR A 556 6.67 -15.69 14.13
C TYR A 556 6.04 -17.09 14.04
N LYS A 557 4.71 -17.19 13.91
CA LYS A 557 4.00 -18.47 13.76
C LYS A 557 4.35 -19.15 12.44
N PHE A 558 4.54 -18.38 11.36
CA PHE A 558 4.99 -18.89 10.08
C PHE A 558 6.42 -19.47 10.19
N SER A 559 7.33 -18.73 10.83
CA SER A 559 8.70 -19.20 11.08
C SER A 559 8.76 -20.43 12.01
N GLU A 560 7.92 -20.51 13.05
CA GLU A 560 7.76 -21.72 13.89
C GLU A 560 7.23 -22.91 13.07
N HIS A 561 6.30 -22.67 12.13
CA HIS A 561 5.82 -23.70 11.21
C HIS A 561 6.95 -24.20 10.31
N LEU A 562 7.72 -23.31 9.66
CA LEU A 562 8.85 -23.70 8.81
C LEU A 562 9.91 -24.51 9.59
N LEU A 563 10.25 -24.08 10.81
CA LEU A 563 11.18 -24.79 11.70
C LEU A 563 10.71 -26.21 12.04
N LYS A 564 9.41 -26.39 12.28
CA LYS A 564 8.80 -27.69 12.59
C LYS A 564 8.66 -28.59 11.35
N THR A 565 8.35 -27.99 10.21
CA THR A 565 8.04 -28.70 8.95
C THR A 565 9.31 -29.11 8.19
N TYR A 566 10.39 -28.33 8.28
CA TYR A 566 11.67 -28.56 7.58
C TYR A 566 12.85 -28.67 8.55
N PRO A 567 12.86 -29.67 9.45
CA PRO A 567 13.82 -29.77 10.53
C PRO A 567 15.26 -30.02 10.06
N LYS A 568 15.48 -30.64 8.89
CA LYS A 568 16.84 -30.90 8.38
C LYS A 568 17.41 -29.69 7.68
N VAL A 569 16.61 -28.88 6.99
CA VAL A 569 17.00 -27.54 6.51
C VAL A 569 17.53 -26.71 7.68
N HIS A 570 16.74 -26.57 8.74
CA HIS A 570 17.12 -25.78 9.93
C HIS A 570 18.27 -26.37 10.75
N ALA A 571 18.59 -27.66 10.58
CA ALA A 571 19.76 -28.31 11.20
C ALA A 571 21.03 -28.29 10.33
N THR A 572 20.94 -27.87 9.06
CA THR A 572 22.03 -27.96 8.07
C THR A 572 22.43 -26.60 7.48
N MET A 573 21.46 -25.73 7.23
CA MET A 573 21.67 -24.38 6.67
C MET A 573 21.69 -23.33 7.78
N THR A 574 22.53 -22.31 7.62
CA THR A 574 22.56 -21.16 8.53
C THR A 574 21.36 -20.26 8.22
N GLN A 575 20.48 -20.05 9.20
CA GLN A 575 19.28 -19.20 9.06
C GLN A 575 19.51 -17.83 9.73
N THR A 576 19.58 -16.78 8.91
CA THR A 576 19.67 -15.38 9.32
C THR A 576 18.29 -14.72 9.25
N ARG A 577 17.97 -13.84 10.19
CA ARG A 577 16.75 -13.01 10.16
C ARG A 577 17.09 -11.63 9.61
N ILE A 578 16.49 -11.28 8.48
CA ILE A 578 16.49 -9.95 7.89
C ILE A 578 15.29 -9.20 8.44
N ASN A 579 15.48 -7.97 8.94
CA ASN A 579 14.40 -7.13 9.48
C ASN A 579 13.39 -7.88 10.37
N THR A 580 13.91 -8.71 11.30
CA THR A 580 13.19 -9.62 12.23
C THR A 580 12.46 -10.81 11.60
N HIS A 581 11.72 -10.62 10.50
CA HIS A 581 10.83 -11.65 9.93
C HIS A 581 11.22 -12.16 8.54
N GLY A 582 11.98 -11.41 7.75
CA GLY A 582 12.59 -11.92 6.52
C GLY A 582 13.58 -13.04 6.84
N LEU A 583 13.62 -14.09 6.03
CA LEU A 583 14.42 -15.30 6.31
C LEU A 583 15.44 -15.53 5.21
N LEU A 584 16.74 -15.46 5.54
CA LEU A 584 17.83 -15.80 4.64
C LEU A 584 18.49 -17.11 5.12
N TYR A 585 18.40 -18.17 4.33
CA TYR A 585 19.06 -19.44 4.57
C TYR A 585 20.31 -19.56 3.69
N HIS A 586 21.44 -19.93 4.27
CA HIS A 586 22.69 -20.17 3.55
C HIS A 586 23.16 -21.62 3.74
N TRP A 587 23.26 -22.37 2.63
CA TRP A 587 24.02 -23.60 2.54
C TRP A 587 25.38 -23.32 1.90
N PRO A 588 26.49 -23.28 2.66
CA PRO A 588 27.81 -23.05 2.10
C PRO A 588 28.24 -24.25 1.23
N GLY A 589 28.67 -23.96 0.00
CA GLY A 589 29.23 -24.94 -0.93
C GLY A 589 30.68 -25.31 -0.56
N SER A 590 31.14 -26.48 -1.01
CA SER A 590 32.53 -26.91 -0.78
C SER A 590 33.59 -26.16 -1.61
N ASP A 591 33.16 -25.37 -2.61
CA ASP A 591 34.04 -24.62 -3.51
C ASP A 591 33.63 -23.13 -3.54
N SER A 592 34.28 -22.34 -2.70
CA SER A 592 34.03 -20.90 -2.56
C SER A 592 34.55 -20.06 -3.74
N SER A 593 35.01 -20.68 -4.84
CA SER A 593 35.30 -19.98 -6.09
C SER A 593 34.09 -19.88 -7.03
N LEU A 594 33.03 -20.67 -6.77
CA LEU A 594 31.76 -20.59 -7.48
C LEU A 594 30.82 -19.61 -6.76
N LYS A 595 30.18 -18.69 -7.51
CA LYS A 595 29.12 -17.82 -6.98
C LYS A 595 27.97 -18.65 -6.41
N PRO A 596 27.30 -18.23 -5.32
CA PRO A 596 26.07 -18.86 -4.89
C PRO A 596 24.93 -18.63 -5.91
N ILE A 597 24.01 -19.59 -6.02
CA ILE A 597 22.67 -19.30 -6.56
C ILE A 597 21.77 -18.73 -5.46
N LEU A 598 20.89 -17.79 -5.80
CA LEU A 598 19.86 -17.26 -4.92
C LEU A 598 18.47 -17.60 -5.48
N LEU A 599 17.69 -18.32 -4.68
CA LEU A 599 16.26 -18.53 -4.92
C LEU A 599 15.48 -17.63 -3.95
N THR A 600 14.45 -16.93 -4.42
CA THR A 600 13.58 -16.17 -3.53
C THR A 600 12.10 -16.44 -3.79
N ALA A 601 11.31 -16.14 -2.77
CA ALA A 601 9.85 -16.18 -2.71
C ALA A 601 9.41 -15.20 -1.62
N HIS A 602 8.12 -14.92 -1.46
CA HIS A 602 7.62 -14.11 -0.34
C HIS A 602 6.86 -14.95 0.70
N GLN A 603 6.72 -14.42 1.92
CA GLN A 603 5.99 -15.06 3.02
C GLN A 603 4.58 -14.51 3.18
N ASP A 604 4.36 -13.28 2.74
CA ASP A 604 3.13 -12.54 2.88
C ASP A 604 2.08 -12.93 1.83
N VAL A 605 0.95 -12.24 1.87
CA VAL A 605 -0.20 -12.41 0.96
C VAL A 605 -1.05 -11.14 0.99
N VAL A 606 -1.71 -10.78 -0.12
CA VAL A 606 -2.73 -9.73 -0.09
C VAL A 606 -3.86 -10.12 0.88
N PRO A 607 -4.49 -9.14 1.57
CA PRO A 607 -5.58 -9.39 2.48
C PRO A 607 -6.78 -10.08 1.81
N VAL A 608 -7.64 -10.68 2.63
CA VAL A 608 -8.95 -11.15 2.18
C VAL A 608 -10.05 -10.25 2.73
N ASP A 609 -10.73 -9.52 1.84
CA ASP A 609 -11.89 -8.69 2.19
C ASP A 609 -12.92 -9.53 2.99
N PRO A 610 -13.20 -9.18 4.26
CA PRO A 610 -14.15 -9.89 5.10
C PRO A 610 -15.56 -10.02 4.53
N SER A 611 -15.96 -9.14 3.61
CA SER A 611 -17.25 -9.20 2.90
C SER A 611 -17.30 -10.32 1.86
N THR A 612 -16.13 -10.73 1.33
CA THR A 612 -16.03 -11.75 0.27
C THR A 612 -15.95 -13.18 0.81
N VAL A 613 -15.72 -13.38 2.12
CA VAL A 613 -15.41 -14.69 2.71
C VAL A 613 -16.48 -15.75 2.42
N ASP A 614 -17.77 -15.38 2.45
CA ASP A 614 -18.89 -16.29 2.13
C ASP A 614 -19.01 -16.63 0.62
N SER A 615 -18.22 -15.98 -0.24
CA SER A 615 -18.11 -16.26 -1.69
C SER A 615 -16.96 -17.23 -2.05
N TRP A 616 -16.16 -17.65 -1.06
CA TRP A 616 -15.11 -18.65 -1.27
C TRP A 616 -15.70 -20.08 -1.20
N ILE A 617 -15.35 -20.93 -2.16
CA ILE A 617 -15.73 -22.36 -2.24
C ILE A 617 -15.19 -23.12 -1.02
N HIS A 618 -13.96 -22.79 -0.61
CA HIS A 618 -13.33 -23.24 0.64
C HIS A 618 -12.75 -22.02 1.36
N PRO A 619 -12.85 -21.90 2.71
CA PRO A 619 -12.42 -20.71 3.42
C PRO A 619 -10.97 -20.31 3.13
N PRO A 620 -10.66 -19.01 3.02
CA PRO A 620 -9.40 -18.51 2.45
C PRO A 620 -8.13 -19.03 3.13
N TYR A 621 -8.16 -19.27 4.45
CA TYR A 621 -7.04 -19.80 5.22
C TYR A 621 -7.31 -21.23 5.72
N SER A 622 -8.05 -22.02 4.95
CA SER A 622 -8.30 -23.43 5.26
C SER A 622 -7.14 -24.35 4.86
N GLY A 623 -6.39 -24.01 3.80
CA GLY A 623 -5.40 -24.90 3.21
C GLY A 623 -6.00 -26.26 2.87
N HIS A 624 -7.21 -26.26 2.29
CA HIS A 624 -7.98 -27.48 2.03
C HIS A 624 -7.47 -28.17 0.76
N TYR A 625 -7.25 -29.48 0.82
CA TYR A 625 -6.92 -30.30 -0.34
C TYR A 625 -8.12 -31.19 -0.70
N ASP A 626 -8.67 -31.01 -1.89
CA ASP A 626 -9.86 -31.73 -2.38
C ASP A 626 -9.55 -33.02 -3.16
N GLY A 627 -8.25 -33.34 -3.34
CA GLY A 627 -7.75 -34.41 -4.20
C GLY A 627 -7.13 -33.93 -5.52
N THR A 628 -7.37 -32.67 -5.91
CA THR A 628 -6.83 -32.02 -7.13
C THR A 628 -6.17 -30.68 -6.83
N TRP A 629 -6.82 -29.85 -5.99
CA TRP A 629 -6.47 -28.46 -5.72
C TRP A 629 -6.18 -28.25 -4.23
N VAL A 630 -5.19 -27.41 -3.94
CA VAL A 630 -4.92 -26.86 -2.60
C VAL A 630 -5.50 -25.45 -2.55
N TRP A 631 -6.58 -25.28 -1.79
CA TRP A 631 -7.38 -24.06 -1.74
C TRP A 631 -6.93 -23.09 -0.65
N GLY A 632 -6.79 -21.82 -1.02
CA GLY A 632 -6.67 -20.69 -0.10
C GLY A 632 -5.75 -19.58 -0.59
N ARG A 633 -5.75 -18.45 0.14
CA ARG A 633 -4.92 -17.28 -0.13
C ARG A 633 -3.43 -17.61 0.10
N GLY A 634 -2.61 -17.32 -0.90
CA GLY A 634 -1.20 -17.70 -0.96
C GLY A 634 -0.97 -19.18 -1.25
N SER A 635 -1.92 -19.85 -1.90
CA SER A 635 -1.67 -21.18 -2.49
C SER A 635 -0.97 -21.08 -3.84
N VAL A 636 -1.09 -19.94 -4.54
CA VAL A 636 -0.44 -19.61 -5.82
C VAL A 636 0.63 -18.52 -5.64
N ASP A 637 0.40 -17.54 -4.74
CA ASP A 637 1.25 -16.33 -4.64
C ASP A 637 1.65 -16.02 -3.18
N ASP A 638 2.89 -16.27 -2.73
CA ASP A 638 3.92 -17.16 -3.29
C ASP A 638 4.41 -18.20 -2.25
N LYS A 639 3.52 -18.60 -1.34
CA LYS A 639 3.86 -19.72 -0.43
C LYS A 639 4.08 -21.02 -1.21
N SER A 640 3.57 -21.12 -2.42
CA SER A 640 3.96 -22.12 -3.43
C SER A 640 5.47 -22.11 -3.67
N GLY A 641 6.06 -21.02 -4.17
CA GLY A 641 7.50 -20.93 -4.41
C GLY A 641 8.30 -21.28 -3.16
N LEU A 642 7.94 -20.64 -2.03
CA LEU A 642 8.57 -20.86 -0.73
C LEU A 642 8.55 -22.33 -0.27
N VAL A 643 7.37 -22.96 -0.23
CA VAL A 643 7.18 -24.35 0.22
C VAL A 643 7.83 -25.32 -0.79
N GLY A 644 7.79 -25.02 -2.09
CA GLY A 644 8.45 -25.82 -3.13
C GLY A 644 9.97 -25.86 -2.99
N ILE A 645 10.60 -24.71 -2.70
CA ILE A 645 12.03 -24.60 -2.40
C ILE A 645 12.36 -25.39 -1.12
N MET A 646 11.60 -25.18 -0.03
CA MET A 646 11.86 -25.82 1.26
C MET A 646 11.70 -27.35 1.22
N ILE A 647 10.68 -27.87 0.55
CA ILE A 647 10.53 -29.32 0.30
C ILE A 647 11.75 -29.86 -0.47
N THR A 648 12.20 -29.14 -1.50
CA THR A 648 13.32 -29.55 -2.34
C THR A 648 14.61 -29.64 -1.51
N LEU A 649 14.90 -28.63 -0.71
CA LEU A 649 16.09 -28.59 0.16
C LEU A 649 16.07 -29.67 1.23
N GLU A 650 14.95 -29.84 1.95
CA GLU A 650 14.78 -30.90 2.95
C GLU A 650 15.07 -32.27 2.30
N LYS A 651 14.49 -32.56 1.13
CA LYS A 651 14.66 -33.82 0.38
C LYS A 651 16.06 -34.04 -0.15
N LEU A 652 16.77 -32.99 -0.58
CA LEU A 652 18.19 -33.05 -0.94
C LEU A 652 19.06 -33.43 0.28
N ILE A 653 18.79 -32.82 1.44
CA ILE A 653 19.47 -33.15 2.71
C ILE A 653 19.16 -34.58 3.16
N GLU A 654 17.90 -35.04 3.05
CA GLU A 654 17.53 -36.45 3.33
C GLU A 654 18.34 -37.43 2.48
N SER A 655 18.61 -37.06 1.22
CA SER A 655 19.33 -37.87 0.24
C SER A 655 20.85 -37.80 0.39
N GLY A 656 21.37 -36.99 1.33
CA GLY A 656 22.80 -36.82 1.56
C GLY A 656 23.52 -35.94 0.52
N PHE A 657 22.79 -35.07 -0.19
CA PHE A 657 23.39 -34.05 -1.05
C PHE A 657 24.33 -33.15 -0.25
N LYS A 658 25.42 -32.71 -0.90
CA LYS A 658 26.36 -31.72 -0.37
C LYS A 658 26.76 -30.79 -1.51
N PRO A 659 26.37 -29.52 -1.49
CA PRO A 659 26.68 -28.60 -2.58
C PRO A 659 28.19 -28.40 -2.73
N LYS A 660 28.64 -28.36 -3.99
CA LYS A 660 29.89 -27.74 -4.43
C LYS A 660 29.72 -26.22 -4.50
N ARG A 661 28.64 -25.74 -5.13
CA ARG A 661 28.30 -24.31 -5.29
C ARG A 661 27.41 -23.83 -4.14
N GLY A 662 27.64 -22.63 -3.59
CA GLY A 662 26.78 -22.08 -2.54
C GLY A 662 25.30 -21.99 -2.94
N ILE A 663 24.40 -22.15 -1.96
CA ILE A 663 22.95 -21.96 -2.16
C ILE A 663 22.46 -20.98 -1.09
N LEU A 664 21.87 -19.88 -1.55
CA LEU A 664 21.11 -18.95 -0.72
C LEU A 664 19.62 -19.08 -1.03
N VAL A 665 18.80 -18.91 0.00
CA VAL A 665 17.35 -18.78 -0.16
C VAL A 665 16.85 -17.62 0.70
N GLY A 666 16.25 -16.61 0.08
CA GLY A 666 15.66 -15.45 0.76
C GLY A 666 14.14 -15.47 0.71
N PHE A 667 13.48 -15.23 1.83
CA PHE A 667 12.03 -15.07 1.89
C PHE A 667 11.62 -13.70 2.42
N GLY A 668 10.94 -12.91 1.58
CA GLY A 668 10.39 -11.58 1.89
C GLY A 668 9.23 -11.59 2.90
N ILE A 669 8.69 -10.42 3.23
CA ILE A 669 7.57 -10.24 4.18
C ILE A 669 6.56 -9.14 3.80
N ASP A 670 6.84 -8.35 2.77
CA ASP A 670 6.06 -7.17 2.39
C ASP A 670 6.02 -6.94 0.87
N GLU A 671 6.23 -8.01 0.09
CA GLU A 671 6.28 -8.00 -1.38
C GLU A 671 4.94 -7.51 -1.97
N GLU A 672 3.83 -8.02 -1.40
CA GLU A 672 2.43 -7.71 -1.71
C GLU A 672 2.02 -6.26 -1.31
N SER A 673 3.00 -5.40 -1.06
CA SER A 673 2.82 -3.95 -0.84
C SER A 673 3.94 -3.11 -1.45
N THR A 674 5.21 -3.36 -1.10
CA THR A 674 6.36 -2.50 -1.49
C THR A 674 7.74 -3.18 -1.45
N GLY A 675 7.94 -4.27 -0.69
CA GLY A 675 9.22 -4.98 -0.55
C GLY A 675 10.31 -4.25 0.25
N LEU A 676 9.98 -3.20 1.00
CA LEU A 676 10.92 -2.30 1.68
C LEU A 676 11.81 -2.97 2.74
N TYR A 677 11.50 -4.19 3.19
CA TYR A 677 12.28 -4.89 4.22
C TYR A 677 13.31 -5.92 3.69
N VAL A 678 13.75 -5.82 2.43
CA VAL A 678 14.89 -6.60 1.89
C VAL A 678 16.25 -6.01 2.31
N SER A 679 17.26 -6.85 2.56
CA SER A 679 18.68 -6.44 2.63
C SER A 679 19.65 -7.58 2.34
N THR A 680 20.54 -7.41 1.36
CA THR A 680 21.61 -8.35 0.99
C THR A 680 22.82 -7.60 0.38
N ASP A 681 24.03 -7.88 0.86
CA ASP A 681 25.31 -7.25 0.40
C ASP A 681 26.16 -8.19 -0.50
N GLU A 682 25.56 -9.21 -1.14
CA GLU A 682 26.29 -10.27 -1.85
C GLU A 682 25.98 -10.32 -3.36
N ASN A 683 26.99 -10.59 -4.19
CA ASN A 683 26.86 -10.76 -5.65
C ASN A 683 26.41 -12.19 -6.00
N LEU A 684 25.26 -12.34 -6.67
CA LEU A 684 24.51 -13.60 -6.77
C LEU A 684 23.98 -13.85 -8.20
N ASP A 685 23.12 -14.86 -8.39
CA ASP A 685 22.30 -15.04 -9.59
C ASP A 685 20.88 -15.43 -9.11
N LEU A 686 19.82 -14.75 -9.58
CA LEU A 686 18.51 -14.66 -8.92
C LEU A 686 17.33 -15.16 -9.80
N ILE A 687 16.41 -15.94 -9.20
CA ILE A 687 15.20 -16.49 -9.85
C ILE A 687 13.95 -16.32 -8.95
N MET A 688 12.89 -15.66 -9.47
CA MET A 688 11.59 -15.38 -8.83
C MET A 688 10.38 -15.94 -9.62
N SER A 689 9.26 -15.22 -9.88
CA SER A 689 7.98 -15.80 -10.41
C SER A 689 7.47 -15.26 -11.79
N ASP A 690 7.19 -16.18 -12.73
CA ASP A 690 6.42 -16.04 -14.00
C ASP A 690 6.16 -17.46 -14.59
N SER A 691 5.27 -17.61 -15.57
CA SER A 691 4.53 -18.85 -15.83
C SER A 691 4.88 -19.58 -17.14
N ILE A 692 4.04 -20.56 -17.50
CA ILE A 692 4.12 -21.38 -18.71
C ILE A 692 2.75 -21.38 -19.42
N GLU A 693 2.71 -20.82 -20.62
CA GLU A 693 1.53 -20.82 -21.48
C GLU A 693 1.44 -22.11 -22.33
N GLU A 694 0.24 -22.44 -22.82
CA GLU A 694 0.04 -23.45 -23.88
C GLU A 694 -0.62 -22.83 -25.12
N ILE A 695 0.20 -22.55 -26.15
CA ILE A 695 -0.25 -21.93 -27.41
C ILE A 695 -0.47 -23.04 -28.45
N GLU A 696 -1.73 -23.32 -28.78
CA GLU A 696 -2.15 -24.39 -29.72
C GLU A 696 -1.54 -25.77 -29.43
N GLY A 697 -1.36 -26.11 -28.14
CA GLY A 697 -0.74 -27.37 -27.69
C GLY A 697 0.79 -27.37 -27.71
N ILE A 698 1.42 -26.20 -27.87
CA ILE A 698 2.85 -25.99 -27.68
C ILE A 698 3.05 -25.26 -26.36
N SER A 699 3.81 -25.88 -25.45
CA SER A 699 4.15 -25.28 -24.17
C SER A 699 5.25 -24.23 -24.35
N VAL A 700 4.99 -23.01 -23.90
CA VAL A 700 5.94 -21.88 -23.95
C VAL A 700 6.18 -21.39 -22.53
N ALA A 701 7.40 -21.53 -22.04
CA ALA A 701 7.82 -20.98 -20.76
C ALA A 701 8.31 -19.55 -20.93
N LEU A 702 7.87 -18.67 -20.03
CA LEU A 702 8.07 -17.22 -20.12
C LEU A 702 8.86 -16.67 -18.91
N PRO A 703 10.16 -17.02 -18.73
CA PRO A 703 10.98 -16.34 -17.74
C PRO A 703 11.08 -14.83 -18.05
N ALA A 704 10.51 -13.98 -17.19
CA ALA A 704 10.60 -12.53 -17.33
C ALA A 704 12.01 -12.04 -17.01
N ILE A 705 12.60 -11.29 -17.95
CA ILE A 705 13.99 -10.82 -17.88
C ILE A 705 14.10 -9.34 -17.51
N GLY A 706 12.97 -8.66 -17.27
CA GLY A 706 12.88 -7.25 -16.90
C GLY A 706 11.43 -6.85 -16.56
N GLU A 707 11.27 -5.62 -16.10
CA GLU A 707 10.02 -5.03 -15.61
C GLU A 707 9.86 -3.60 -16.14
N LYS A 708 8.62 -3.11 -16.14
CA LYS A 708 8.29 -1.70 -16.37
C LYS A 708 8.78 -0.83 -15.19
N GLY A 709 8.97 0.47 -15.40
CA GLY A 709 9.18 1.41 -14.28
C GLY A 709 7.85 1.83 -13.65
N TYR A 710 7.87 2.66 -12.61
CA TYR A 710 6.69 3.08 -11.85
C TYR A 710 6.76 4.54 -11.40
N LEU A 711 5.63 5.25 -11.42
CA LEU A 711 5.46 6.56 -10.76
C LEU A 711 3.97 6.86 -10.53
N ASP A 712 3.61 7.17 -9.28
CA ASP A 712 2.34 7.82 -8.96
C ASP A 712 2.50 9.35 -9.02
N VAL A 713 1.81 9.99 -9.97
CA VAL A 713 1.82 11.44 -10.09
C VAL A 713 0.66 12.03 -9.31
N SER A 714 0.97 12.72 -8.22
CA SER A 714 0.03 13.61 -7.53
C SER A 714 -0.12 14.91 -8.32
N ILE A 715 -1.36 15.23 -8.71
CA ILE A 715 -1.77 16.48 -9.33
C ILE A 715 -2.57 17.28 -8.30
N GLU A 716 -2.05 18.42 -7.86
CA GLU A 716 -2.69 19.30 -6.88
C GLU A 716 -3.02 20.64 -7.56
N VAL A 717 -4.30 21.06 -7.52
CA VAL A 717 -4.79 22.32 -8.11
C VAL A 717 -5.33 23.22 -7.00
N ALA A 718 -4.77 24.42 -6.88
CA ALA A 718 -5.15 25.41 -5.88
C ALA A 718 -5.62 26.71 -6.56
N THR A 719 -6.86 27.16 -6.30
CA THR A 719 -7.41 28.44 -6.78
C THR A 719 -8.18 29.17 -5.66
N PRO A 720 -8.63 30.42 -5.83
CA PRO A 720 -9.30 31.19 -4.77
C PRO A 720 -10.64 30.67 -4.22
N GLY A 721 -11.19 29.55 -4.73
CA GLY A 721 -12.45 28.98 -4.26
C GLY A 721 -13.67 29.88 -4.50
N GLY A 722 -14.67 29.83 -3.60
CA GLY A 722 -15.77 30.80 -3.57
C GLY A 722 -17.18 30.21 -3.35
N HIS A 723 -18.21 31.05 -3.51
CA HIS A 723 -19.62 30.67 -3.31
C HIS A 723 -20.27 30.22 -4.62
N SER A 724 -20.89 29.02 -4.64
CA SER A 724 -21.38 28.39 -5.88
C SER A 724 -22.49 29.15 -6.62
N SER A 725 -23.10 30.19 -6.03
CA SER A 725 -24.08 31.04 -6.72
C SER A 725 -23.46 32.17 -7.55
N VAL A 726 -22.14 32.42 -7.43
CA VAL A 726 -21.39 33.36 -8.26
C VAL A 726 -20.07 32.70 -8.67
N PRO A 727 -20.12 31.63 -9.48
CA PRO A 727 -18.92 30.87 -9.82
C PRO A 727 -18.00 31.65 -10.78
N PRO A 728 -16.67 31.45 -10.69
CA PRO A 728 -15.75 31.81 -11.76
C PRO A 728 -16.02 30.95 -13.01
N ALA A 729 -15.45 31.34 -14.16
CA ALA A 729 -15.63 30.64 -15.44
C ALA A 729 -15.23 29.15 -15.38
N HIS A 730 -14.21 28.81 -14.58
CA HIS A 730 -13.81 27.44 -14.26
C HIS A 730 -13.57 27.32 -12.75
N THR A 731 -14.07 26.24 -12.14
CA THR A 731 -13.87 25.93 -10.72
C THR A 731 -12.62 25.08 -10.52
N THR A 732 -12.07 25.01 -9.31
CA THR A 732 -10.88 24.17 -8.99
C THR A 732 -11.06 22.70 -9.41
N ILE A 733 -12.23 22.11 -9.14
CA ILE A 733 -12.59 20.76 -9.59
C ILE A 733 -12.71 20.70 -11.11
N GLY A 734 -13.29 21.72 -11.76
CA GLY A 734 -13.38 21.79 -13.23
C GLY A 734 -12.01 21.88 -13.90
N ILE A 735 -11.07 22.63 -13.33
CA ILE A 735 -9.68 22.73 -13.78
C ILE A 735 -8.96 21.40 -13.61
N LEU A 736 -9.05 20.77 -12.43
CA LEU A 736 -8.50 19.43 -12.19
C LEU A 736 -9.07 18.41 -13.19
N ALA A 737 -10.39 18.42 -13.42
CA ALA A 737 -11.04 17.56 -14.39
C ALA A 737 -10.53 17.81 -15.82
N SER A 738 -10.24 19.06 -16.21
CA SER A 738 -9.59 19.36 -17.49
C SER A 738 -8.15 18.82 -17.57
N LEU A 739 -7.36 18.90 -16.50
CA LEU A 739 -5.99 18.35 -16.46
C LEU A 739 -5.99 16.81 -16.55
N ILE A 740 -6.88 16.14 -15.80
CA ILE A 740 -7.10 14.69 -15.89
C ILE A 740 -7.56 14.32 -17.31
N THR A 741 -8.59 14.98 -17.83
CA THR A 741 -9.09 14.78 -19.20
C THR A 741 -7.99 14.99 -20.24
N LYS A 742 -7.05 15.93 -20.00
CA LYS A 742 -5.90 16.15 -20.89
C LYS A 742 -4.92 14.97 -20.85
N ILE A 743 -4.63 14.41 -19.68
CA ILE A 743 -3.81 13.19 -19.56
C ILE A 743 -4.50 12.03 -20.27
N GLU A 744 -5.73 11.70 -19.87
CA GLU A 744 -6.53 10.60 -20.45
C GLU A 744 -6.68 10.70 -21.98
N SER A 745 -6.85 11.92 -22.52
CA SER A 745 -6.92 12.19 -23.97
C SER A 745 -5.56 12.26 -24.69
N THR A 746 -4.44 12.15 -23.98
CA THR A 746 -3.08 12.09 -24.54
C THR A 746 -2.28 10.88 -24.05
N PRO A 747 -2.77 9.64 -24.28
CA PRO A 747 -2.05 8.43 -23.93
C PRO A 747 -0.69 8.38 -24.64
N TYR A 748 0.29 7.75 -24.00
CA TYR A 748 1.62 7.56 -24.55
C TYR A 748 1.56 6.70 -25.82
N VAL A 749 2.29 7.11 -26.85
CA VAL A 749 2.42 6.32 -28.09
C VAL A 749 3.27 5.08 -27.79
N PRO A 750 2.73 3.86 -27.93
CA PRO A 750 3.52 2.65 -27.74
C PRO A 750 4.50 2.47 -28.90
N SER A 751 5.66 1.87 -28.63
CA SER A 751 6.66 1.56 -29.67
C SER A 751 7.54 0.36 -29.27
N LEU A 752 8.01 -0.37 -30.27
CA LEU A 752 8.73 -1.63 -30.14
C LEU A 752 10.25 -1.39 -30.19
N ALA A 753 10.83 -0.94 -29.08
CA ALA A 753 12.28 -0.85 -28.97
C ALA A 753 12.91 -2.26 -29.10
N ARG A 754 13.96 -2.39 -29.94
CA ARG A 754 14.66 -3.69 -30.13
C ARG A 754 15.39 -4.20 -28.87
N SER A 755 15.55 -3.34 -27.87
CA SER A 755 16.04 -3.68 -26.51
C SER A 755 14.95 -4.18 -25.56
N SER A 756 13.67 -4.09 -25.92
CA SER A 756 12.56 -4.54 -25.07
C SER A 756 12.51 -6.07 -25.02
N PRO A 757 12.28 -6.70 -23.84
CA PRO A 757 12.09 -8.15 -23.75
C PRO A 757 10.96 -8.69 -24.65
N VAL A 758 9.93 -7.86 -24.90
CA VAL A 758 8.82 -8.19 -25.81
C VAL A 758 9.29 -8.36 -27.26
N TYR A 759 10.36 -7.69 -27.68
CA TYR A 759 10.95 -7.90 -29.01
C TYR A 759 11.59 -9.28 -29.11
N GLY A 760 12.31 -9.71 -28.07
CA GLY A 760 12.84 -11.07 -27.94
C GLY A 760 11.72 -12.13 -27.91
N LEU A 761 10.61 -11.85 -27.23
CA LEU A 761 9.43 -12.71 -27.22
C LEU A 761 8.86 -12.91 -28.63
N LEU A 762 8.66 -11.82 -29.38
CA LEU A 762 8.16 -11.87 -30.76
C LEU A 762 9.12 -12.62 -31.69
N GLN A 763 10.44 -12.45 -31.52
CA GLN A 763 11.46 -13.21 -32.23
C GLN A 763 11.36 -14.72 -31.94
N CYS A 764 11.23 -15.11 -30.67
CA CYS A 764 11.03 -16.51 -30.27
C CYS A 764 9.73 -17.10 -30.84
N PHE A 765 8.64 -16.34 -30.82
CA PHE A 765 7.35 -16.77 -31.34
C PHE A 765 7.41 -16.93 -32.87
N ALA A 766 8.02 -15.99 -33.60
CA ALA A 766 8.23 -16.10 -35.05
C ALA A 766 9.07 -17.33 -35.43
N ALA A 767 10.12 -17.64 -34.67
CA ALA A 767 11.01 -18.77 -34.90
C ALA A 767 10.37 -20.13 -34.60
N HIS A 768 9.68 -20.26 -33.45
CA HIS A 768 9.34 -21.58 -32.88
C HIS A 768 7.84 -21.87 -32.76
N VAL A 769 6.97 -20.85 -32.79
CA VAL A 769 5.50 -21.04 -32.67
C VAL A 769 4.87 -21.03 -34.07
N PRO A 770 4.34 -22.16 -34.58
CA PRO A 770 3.83 -22.26 -35.96
C PRO A 770 2.56 -21.44 -36.22
N SER A 771 1.72 -21.24 -35.20
CA SER A 771 0.43 -20.54 -35.31
C SER A 771 0.54 -19.04 -35.63
N ILE A 772 1.71 -18.43 -35.42
CA ILE A 772 1.98 -17.05 -35.84
C ILE A 772 1.74 -16.94 -37.36
N PRO A 773 0.91 -15.98 -37.85
CA PRO A 773 0.64 -15.83 -39.26
C PRO A 773 1.92 -15.61 -40.08
N SER A 774 1.94 -16.11 -41.33
CA SER A 774 3.12 -16.02 -42.20
C SER A 774 3.50 -14.58 -42.57
N SER A 775 2.52 -13.69 -42.67
CA SER A 775 2.68 -12.24 -42.74
C SER A 775 3.49 -11.72 -41.54
N VAL A 776 2.92 -11.86 -40.33
CA VAL A 776 3.49 -11.43 -39.06
C VAL A 776 4.91 -11.97 -38.84
N ARG A 777 5.11 -13.28 -39.05
CA ARG A 777 6.43 -13.94 -38.97
C ARG A 777 7.46 -13.29 -39.91
N SER A 778 7.04 -12.96 -41.14
CA SER A 778 7.91 -12.33 -42.14
C SER A 778 8.25 -10.88 -41.79
N SER A 779 7.35 -10.14 -41.16
CA SER A 779 7.60 -8.77 -40.67
C SER A 779 8.53 -8.77 -39.45
N ILE A 780 8.35 -9.72 -38.53
CA ILE A 780 9.27 -9.93 -37.40
C ILE A 780 10.69 -10.22 -37.90
N PHE A 781 10.90 -11.18 -38.80
CA PHE A 781 12.25 -11.46 -39.32
C PHE A 781 12.85 -10.29 -40.12
N ARG A 782 12.06 -9.54 -40.90
CA ARG A 782 12.55 -8.34 -41.60
C ARG A 782 12.96 -7.21 -40.67
N SER A 783 12.38 -7.13 -39.46
CA SER A 783 12.73 -6.09 -38.47
C SER A 783 14.11 -6.28 -37.82
N ILE A 784 14.73 -7.46 -37.98
CA ILE A 784 16.03 -7.82 -37.40
C ILE A 784 17.15 -7.19 -38.23
N CYS A 785 17.93 -6.31 -37.62
CA CYS A 785 19.07 -5.66 -38.27
C CYS A 785 20.36 -6.50 -38.11
N PRO A 786 21.16 -6.71 -39.18
CA PRO A 786 22.51 -7.26 -39.06
C PRO A 786 23.41 -6.39 -38.17
N PRO A 787 24.36 -6.96 -37.39
CA PRO A 787 25.27 -6.18 -36.55
C PRO A 787 26.15 -5.17 -37.31
N GLU A 788 26.50 -5.47 -38.56
CA GLU A 788 27.26 -4.60 -39.47
C GLU A 788 26.38 -4.05 -40.61
N ALA A 789 25.12 -3.70 -40.31
CA ALA A 789 24.18 -3.19 -41.31
C ALA A 789 24.61 -1.83 -41.89
N SER A 790 24.64 -1.75 -43.22
CA SER A 790 24.76 -0.48 -43.94
C SER A 790 23.51 0.40 -43.74
N PRO A 791 23.57 1.72 -44.01
CA PRO A 791 22.43 2.63 -43.85
C PRO A 791 21.16 2.24 -44.63
N ASP A 792 21.32 1.50 -45.74
CA ASP A 792 20.21 0.98 -46.54
C ASP A 792 19.62 -0.34 -46.01
N GLN A 793 20.36 -1.06 -45.17
CA GLN A 793 19.86 -2.22 -44.43
C GLN A 793 19.19 -1.78 -43.13
N LEU A 794 19.79 -0.85 -42.40
CA LEU A 794 19.22 -0.22 -41.19
C LEU A 794 17.82 0.35 -41.49
N ARG A 795 17.72 1.22 -42.50
CA ARG A 795 16.44 1.79 -42.91
C ARG A 795 15.36 0.74 -43.22
N LYS A 796 15.71 -0.38 -43.86
CA LYS A 796 14.76 -1.46 -44.19
C LYS A 796 14.30 -2.25 -42.96
N CYS A 797 15.20 -2.54 -42.02
CA CYS A 797 14.80 -3.20 -40.78
C CYS A 797 14.02 -2.26 -39.85
N ASP A 798 14.22 -0.94 -39.94
CA ASP A 798 13.41 0.08 -39.25
C ASP A 798 12.02 0.24 -39.89
N GLU A 799 11.92 0.30 -41.23
CA GLU A 799 10.65 0.25 -41.98
C GLU A 799 9.83 -1.00 -41.59
N ALA A 800 10.48 -2.17 -41.48
CA ALA A 800 9.84 -3.41 -41.07
C ALA A 800 9.50 -3.48 -39.56
N LEU A 801 10.21 -2.73 -38.71
CA LEU A 801 9.88 -2.61 -37.29
C LEU A 801 8.60 -1.77 -37.11
N GLN A 802 8.46 -0.67 -37.86
CA GLN A 802 7.23 0.14 -37.88
C GLN A 802 6.03 -0.66 -38.44
N GLU A 803 6.24 -1.46 -39.48
CA GLU A 803 5.21 -2.39 -39.97
C GLU A 803 4.75 -3.38 -38.89
N LEU A 804 5.68 -3.86 -38.05
CA LEU A 804 5.38 -4.74 -36.93
C LEU A 804 4.63 -4.02 -35.78
N GLU A 805 4.93 -2.75 -35.51
CA GLU A 805 4.16 -1.93 -34.56
C GLU A 805 2.69 -1.83 -34.96
N HIS A 806 2.39 -1.54 -36.23
CA HIS A 806 1.01 -1.56 -36.76
C HIS A 806 0.34 -2.92 -36.54
N ILE A 807 1.04 -4.02 -36.85
CA ILE A 807 0.53 -5.39 -36.64
C ILE A 807 0.21 -5.68 -35.16
N LEU A 808 1.01 -5.19 -34.22
CA LEU A 808 0.80 -5.40 -32.79
C LEU A 808 -0.33 -4.53 -32.23
N PHE A 809 -0.42 -3.28 -32.66
CA PHE A 809 -1.25 -2.25 -32.02
C PHE A 809 -2.65 -2.10 -32.62
N GLU A 810 -2.90 -2.61 -33.84
CA GLU A 810 -4.21 -2.55 -34.48
C GLU A 810 -5.03 -3.84 -34.24
N ALA A 811 -6.27 -3.69 -33.76
CA ALA A 811 -7.19 -4.80 -33.52
C ALA A 811 -7.46 -5.66 -34.77
N ASN A 812 -7.49 -5.05 -35.95
CA ASN A 812 -7.83 -5.69 -37.21
C ASN A 812 -6.65 -6.43 -37.88
N SER A 813 -5.49 -6.52 -37.23
CA SER A 813 -4.33 -7.24 -37.77
C SER A 813 -4.54 -8.76 -37.78
N ASP A 814 -3.79 -9.48 -38.62
CA ASP A 814 -3.77 -10.96 -38.66
C ASP A 814 -3.43 -11.58 -37.28
N LEU A 815 -2.66 -10.86 -36.46
CA LEU A 815 -2.25 -11.28 -35.12
C LEU A 815 -3.38 -11.12 -34.09
N ASN A 816 -4.07 -9.98 -34.11
CA ASN A 816 -5.11 -9.63 -33.14
C ASN A 816 -6.49 -10.17 -33.52
N GLN A 817 -6.73 -10.50 -34.80
CA GLN A 817 -7.93 -11.20 -35.29
C GLN A 817 -9.26 -10.47 -34.98
N GLY A 818 -9.24 -9.14 -34.98
CA GLY A 818 -10.37 -8.28 -34.58
C GLY A 818 -10.45 -8.02 -33.07
N SER A 819 -9.57 -8.60 -32.25
CA SER A 819 -9.55 -8.40 -30.80
C SER A 819 -8.79 -7.13 -30.42
N GLU A 820 -9.54 -6.07 -30.11
CA GLU A 820 -9.03 -4.86 -29.48
C GLU A 820 -8.45 -5.12 -28.07
N GLU A 821 -8.82 -6.24 -27.43
CA GLU A 821 -8.22 -6.69 -26.18
C GLU A 821 -6.79 -7.19 -26.35
N LYS A 822 -6.52 -8.06 -27.34
CA LYS A 822 -5.16 -8.49 -27.66
C LYS A 822 -4.27 -7.30 -28.05
N ALA A 823 -4.80 -6.40 -28.89
CA ALA A 823 -4.12 -5.17 -29.27
C ALA A 823 -3.81 -4.27 -28.06
N ARG A 824 -4.77 -4.13 -27.13
CA ARG A 824 -4.58 -3.38 -25.87
C ARG A 824 -3.47 -3.96 -25.00
N VAL A 825 -3.34 -5.29 -24.89
CA VAL A 825 -2.24 -5.93 -24.14
C VAL A 825 -0.88 -5.54 -24.73
N TYR A 826 -0.69 -5.67 -26.04
CA TYR A 826 0.57 -5.25 -26.68
C TYR A 826 0.87 -3.75 -26.48
N ARG A 827 -0.13 -2.88 -26.64
CA ARG A 827 0.03 -1.43 -26.39
C ARG A 827 0.33 -1.11 -24.92
N SER A 828 -0.13 -1.93 -23.97
CA SER A 828 0.12 -1.76 -22.53
C SER A 828 1.51 -2.26 -22.09
N LEU A 829 2.03 -3.30 -22.73
CA LEU A 829 3.40 -3.78 -22.52
C LEU A 829 4.43 -2.84 -23.20
N LEU A 830 4.14 -2.40 -24.43
CA LEU A 830 5.02 -1.57 -25.27
C LEU A 830 4.70 -0.07 -25.18
N GLY A 831 4.01 0.38 -24.14
CA GLY A 831 3.65 1.78 -23.89
C GLY A 831 3.77 2.14 -22.42
N THR A 832 4.03 3.40 -22.10
CA THR A 832 3.80 3.88 -20.72
C THR A 832 2.30 3.92 -20.49
N THR A 833 1.80 3.15 -19.53
CA THR A 833 0.38 3.20 -19.17
C THR A 833 0.16 4.31 -18.15
N GLN A 834 -1.07 4.84 -18.12
CA GLN A 834 -1.52 5.86 -17.19
C GLN A 834 -2.94 5.48 -16.72
N ALA A 835 -3.28 5.72 -15.45
CA ALA A 835 -4.62 5.49 -14.90
C ALA A 835 -4.91 6.49 -13.77
N THR A 836 -6.09 7.12 -13.77
CA THR A 836 -6.48 8.07 -12.72
C THR A 836 -7.23 7.36 -11.60
N ASP A 837 -6.51 6.89 -10.58
CA ASP A 837 -7.05 5.98 -9.55
C ASP A 837 -7.69 6.69 -8.35
N MET A 838 -7.27 7.92 -8.03
CA MET A 838 -7.80 8.68 -6.88
C MET A 838 -8.10 10.14 -7.27
N ILE A 839 -9.24 10.67 -6.81
CA ILE A 839 -9.65 12.08 -6.98
C ILE A 839 -10.26 12.59 -5.67
N GLN A 840 -9.92 13.81 -5.26
CA GLN A 840 -10.41 14.48 -4.05
C GLN A 840 -10.69 15.97 -4.29
N GLY A 841 -11.73 16.51 -3.66
CA GLY A 841 -12.02 17.95 -3.69
C GLY A 841 -13.47 18.28 -3.32
N GLY A 842 -13.67 19.40 -2.65
CA GLY A 842 -14.99 19.85 -2.18
C GLY A 842 -15.31 19.37 -0.76
N VAL A 843 -16.14 20.15 -0.05
CA VAL A 843 -16.60 19.86 1.32
C VAL A 843 -18.13 19.88 1.43
N LYS A 844 -18.82 20.70 0.63
CA LYS A 844 -20.29 20.78 0.57
C LYS A 844 -20.77 21.39 -0.74
N ALA A 845 -22.01 21.07 -1.13
CA ALA A 845 -22.58 21.39 -2.44
C ALA A 845 -22.71 22.90 -2.80
N ASN A 846 -22.51 23.83 -1.86
CA ASN A 846 -22.59 25.28 -2.09
C ASN A 846 -21.28 26.05 -1.86
N ALA A 847 -20.16 25.36 -1.65
CA ALA A 847 -18.82 25.94 -1.59
C ALA A 847 -17.95 25.38 -2.71
N LEU A 848 -17.35 26.25 -3.51
CA LEU A 848 -16.35 25.91 -4.51
C LEU A 848 -15.01 25.78 -3.78
N PRO A 849 -14.37 24.60 -3.77
CA PRO A 849 -13.18 24.40 -2.96
C PRO A 849 -11.99 25.17 -3.50
N GLU A 850 -11.15 25.63 -2.59
CA GLU A 850 -9.87 26.25 -2.88
C GLU A 850 -8.85 25.23 -3.41
N LEU A 851 -8.99 23.96 -3.02
CA LEU A 851 -8.08 22.85 -3.36
C LEU A 851 -8.84 21.66 -3.95
N ALA A 852 -8.27 21.04 -4.99
CA ALA A 852 -8.66 19.72 -5.47
C ALA A 852 -7.40 18.96 -5.94
N SER A 853 -7.38 17.64 -5.80
CA SER A 853 -6.23 16.82 -6.17
C SER A 853 -6.61 15.47 -6.77
N ALA A 854 -5.69 14.87 -7.51
CA ALA A 854 -5.80 13.50 -8.02
C ALA A 854 -4.45 12.78 -7.99
N ILE A 855 -4.47 11.46 -8.04
CA ILE A 855 -3.29 10.62 -8.23
C ILE A 855 -3.48 9.83 -9.54
N VAL A 856 -2.44 9.86 -10.38
CA VAL A 856 -2.41 9.13 -11.65
C VAL A 856 -1.24 8.14 -11.62
N ASN A 857 -1.54 6.85 -11.56
CA ASN A 857 -0.54 5.79 -11.64
C ASN A 857 0.05 5.71 -13.06
N HIS A 858 1.35 5.44 -13.15
CA HIS A 858 2.03 5.13 -14.40
C HIS A 858 2.90 3.89 -14.28
N ARG A 859 2.85 3.00 -15.30
CA ARG A 859 3.87 1.94 -15.51
C ARG A 859 4.71 2.33 -16.72
N ILE A 860 5.95 2.73 -16.49
CA ILE A 860 6.88 3.32 -17.45
C ILE A 860 7.44 2.25 -18.40
N ARG A 861 7.54 2.56 -19.70
CA ARG A 861 8.10 1.64 -20.71
C ARG A 861 9.61 1.42 -20.52
N THR A 862 10.10 0.22 -20.87
CA THR A 862 11.47 -0.28 -20.61
C THR A 862 12.64 0.46 -21.28
N ASP A 863 12.36 1.36 -22.21
CA ASP A 863 13.32 2.22 -22.93
C ASP A 863 13.18 3.72 -22.54
N SER A 864 12.37 4.00 -21.52
CA SER A 864 12.07 5.34 -21.00
C SER A 864 12.61 5.49 -19.56
N SER A 865 12.25 6.57 -18.87
CA SER A 865 12.66 6.82 -17.49
C SER A 865 11.64 7.61 -16.68
N VAL A 866 11.79 7.62 -15.36
CA VAL A 866 11.05 8.48 -14.43
C VAL A 866 11.15 9.94 -14.86
N LEU A 867 12.36 10.42 -15.17
CA LEU A 867 12.57 11.80 -15.61
C LEU A 867 11.85 12.09 -16.95
N ALA A 868 11.91 11.18 -17.93
CA ALA A 868 11.23 11.36 -19.21
C ALA A 868 9.69 11.40 -19.07
N LEU A 869 9.13 10.62 -18.15
CA LEU A 869 7.71 10.70 -17.77
C LEU A 869 7.39 12.06 -17.11
N GLN A 870 8.21 12.50 -16.16
CA GLN A 870 8.02 13.77 -15.44
C GLN A 870 8.09 14.98 -16.39
N ASP A 871 9.01 15.00 -17.35
CA ASP A 871 9.11 16.02 -18.40
C ASP A 871 7.88 15.99 -19.34
N ASP A 872 7.47 14.82 -19.83
CA ASP A 872 6.34 14.70 -20.77
C ASP A 872 4.99 15.10 -20.15
N ILE A 873 4.67 14.63 -18.93
CA ILE A 873 3.40 14.99 -18.28
C ILE A 873 3.37 16.50 -17.93
N THR A 874 4.52 17.08 -17.56
CA THR A 874 4.68 18.52 -17.38
C THR A 874 4.43 19.26 -18.71
N ALA A 875 5.03 18.80 -19.82
CA ALA A 875 4.85 19.39 -21.15
C ALA A 875 3.39 19.29 -21.65
N LYS A 876 2.71 18.16 -21.41
CA LYS A 876 1.29 17.94 -21.77
C LYS A 876 0.34 18.90 -21.06
N LEU A 877 0.63 19.29 -19.82
CA LEU A 877 -0.24 20.15 -19.01
C LEU A 877 0.06 21.65 -19.14
N ILE A 878 1.28 22.06 -19.51
CA ILE A 878 1.67 23.47 -19.74
C ILE A 878 0.66 24.26 -20.60
N PRO A 879 0.05 23.72 -21.68
CA PRO A 879 -0.98 24.45 -22.45
C PRO A 879 -2.24 24.81 -21.65
N LEU A 880 -2.78 23.88 -20.84
CA LEU A 880 -3.96 24.17 -20.00
C LEU A 880 -3.62 25.08 -18.82
N VAL A 881 -2.43 24.91 -18.23
CA VAL A 881 -1.89 25.82 -17.22
C VAL A 881 -1.83 27.26 -17.76
N LYS A 882 -1.43 27.43 -19.03
CA LYS A 882 -1.47 28.74 -19.72
C LYS A 882 -2.89 29.23 -19.98
N GLU A 883 -3.79 28.38 -20.45
CA GLU A 883 -5.19 28.71 -20.72
C GLU A 883 -5.92 29.22 -19.47
N TYR A 884 -5.73 28.54 -18.33
CA TYR A 884 -6.32 28.92 -17.05
C TYR A 884 -5.50 29.96 -16.26
N ASN A 885 -4.41 30.48 -16.84
CA ASN A 885 -3.57 31.53 -16.23
C ASN A 885 -3.03 31.14 -14.83
N LEU A 886 -2.61 29.88 -14.68
CA LEU A 886 -2.11 29.26 -13.44
C LEU A 886 -0.58 29.13 -13.47
N THR A 887 0.09 29.16 -12.32
CA THR A 887 1.53 28.83 -12.24
C THR A 887 1.74 27.33 -11.99
N LEU A 888 2.76 26.74 -12.62
CA LEU A 888 3.07 25.31 -12.50
C LEU A 888 4.42 25.07 -11.81
N THR A 889 4.42 24.22 -10.79
CA THR A 889 5.62 23.66 -10.14
C THR A 889 5.59 22.14 -10.29
N ALA A 890 6.61 21.55 -10.92
CA ALA A 890 6.64 20.13 -11.22
C ALA A 890 7.95 19.46 -10.79
N PHE A 891 7.82 18.40 -9.98
CA PHE A 891 8.88 17.43 -9.62
C PHE A 891 10.22 18.04 -9.17
N SER A 892 10.17 19.22 -8.52
CA SER A 892 11.31 20.03 -8.03
C SER A 892 12.31 20.57 -9.09
N HIS A 893 12.23 20.17 -10.36
CA HIS A 893 13.15 20.60 -11.41
C HIS A 893 12.54 21.52 -12.48
N VAL A 894 11.20 21.58 -12.62
CA VAL A 894 10.53 22.53 -13.52
C VAL A 894 9.64 23.50 -12.73
N ASN A 895 9.87 24.81 -12.92
CA ASN A 895 8.96 25.86 -12.51
C ASN A 895 8.57 26.71 -13.74
N VAL A 896 7.27 26.80 -14.03
CA VAL A 896 6.73 27.61 -15.13
C VAL A 896 5.80 28.66 -14.56
N THR A 897 6.37 29.84 -14.26
CA THR A 897 5.61 31.00 -13.77
C THR A 897 4.72 31.54 -14.88
N ILE A 898 3.41 31.35 -14.74
CA ILE A 898 2.40 31.89 -15.64
C ILE A 898 1.27 32.46 -14.77
N GLY A 899 0.82 33.67 -15.09
CA GLY A 899 -0.43 34.21 -14.57
C GLY A 899 -0.50 34.40 -13.05
N GLY A 900 -1.71 34.23 -12.52
CA GLY A 900 -2.08 34.49 -11.14
C GLY A 900 -3.51 34.06 -10.77
N GLY A 901 -4.11 33.15 -11.55
CA GLY A 901 -5.43 32.56 -11.27
C GLY A 901 -5.39 31.44 -10.23
N GLY A 902 -4.21 30.94 -9.89
CA GLY A 902 -4.00 29.80 -9.01
C GLY A 902 -2.67 29.09 -9.31
N ASN A 903 -2.47 27.93 -8.69
CA ASN A 903 -1.29 27.09 -8.87
C ASN A 903 -1.70 25.66 -9.26
N VAL A 904 -0.84 24.99 -10.01
CA VAL A 904 -0.82 23.54 -10.21
C VAL A 904 0.52 23.01 -9.72
N LYS A 905 0.49 21.94 -8.94
CA LYS A 905 1.68 21.24 -8.44
C LYS A 905 1.65 19.80 -8.91
N LEU A 906 2.75 19.34 -9.49
CA LEU A 906 3.01 17.95 -9.82
C LEU A 906 4.13 17.42 -8.94
N SER A 907 3.91 16.28 -8.29
CA SER A 907 4.95 15.58 -7.53
C SER A 907 4.73 14.08 -7.60
N ASP A 908 5.78 13.32 -7.26
CA ASP A 908 5.58 11.95 -6.78
C ASP A 908 4.62 12.00 -5.58
N ALA A 909 3.61 11.11 -5.56
CA ALA A 909 2.59 11.07 -4.53
C ALA A 909 3.09 10.47 -3.20
N PHE A 910 4.00 9.49 -3.27
CA PHE A 910 4.38 8.64 -2.15
C PHE A 910 5.90 8.46 -1.97
N ASN A 911 6.72 9.08 -2.84
CA ASN A 911 8.16 8.85 -2.99
C ASN A 911 8.45 7.40 -3.46
N THR A 912 7.68 6.92 -4.43
CA THR A 912 7.70 5.56 -4.99
C THR A 912 8.25 5.48 -6.41
N ALA A 913 8.76 6.59 -6.97
CA ALA A 913 9.39 6.63 -8.29
C ALA A 913 10.46 5.55 -8.50
N LEU A 914 10.27 4.70 -9.51
CA LEU A 914 11.13 3.57 -9.84
C LEU A 914 11.45 3.55 -11.34
N GLU A 915 12.73 3.52 -11.68
CA GLU A 915 13.17 3.36 -13.08
C GLU A 915 12.85 1.95 -13.60
N PRO A 916 12.68 1.75 -14.93
CA PRO A 916 12.49 0.41 -15.48
C PRO A 916 13.66 -0.53 -15.17
N ALA A 917 13.37 -1.80 -14.91
CA ALA A 917 14.40 -2.74 -14.44
C ALA A 917 15.46 -3.03 -15.53
N PRO A 918 16.73 -3.23 -15.13
CA PRO A 918 17.76 -3.75 -16.03
C PRO A 918 17.34 -5.06 -16.70
N VAL A 919 17.55 -5.16 -18.00
CA VAL A 919 17.21 -6.36 -18.78
C VAL A 919 18.32 -7.42 -18.64
N SER A 920 17.95 -8.61 -18.17
CA SER A 920 18.91 -9.69 -17.92
C SER A 920 19.49 -10.30 -19.21
N PRO A 921 20.79 -10.62 -19.27
CA PRO A 921 21.42 -11.19 -20.46
C PRO A 921 20.83 -12.54 -20.90
N ILE A 922 20.31 -12.59 -22.13
CA ILE A 922 19.82 -13.81 -22.78
C ILE A 922 20.73 -14.32 -23.92
N GLU A 923 21.67 -13.49 -24.37
CA GLU A 923 22.69 -13.84 -25.37
C GLU A 923 24.09 -13.35 -24.94
N GLY A 924 25.13 -13.89 -25.60
CA GLY A 924 26.53 -13.52 -25.34
C GLY A 924 27.10 -14.06 -24.01
N PRO A 925 28.26 -13.53 -23.55
CA PRO A 925 28.99 -14.10 -22.41
C PRO A 925 28.24 -14.05 -21.06
N GLY A 926 27.28 -13.15 -20.88
CA GLY A 926 26.48 -13.05 -19.65
C GLY A 926 25.37 -14.10 -19.55
N ALA A 927 24.94 -14.70 -20.67
CA ALA A 927 23.73 -15.50 -20.75
C ALA A 927 23.81 -16.90 -20.11
N ALA A 928 24.91 -17.24 -19.41
CA ALA A 928 25.09 -18.57 -18.82
C ALA A 928 23.97 -18.96 -17.84
N ALA A 929 23.50 -18.00 -17.03
CA ALA A 929 22.39 -18.22 -16.10
C ALA A 929 21.04 -18.41 -16.83
N TYR A 930 20.77 -17.63 -17.88
CA TYR A 930 19.58 -17.82 -18.72
C TYR A 930 19.61 -19.16 -19.48
N HIS A 931 20.76 -19.56 -19.99
CA HIS A 931 20.95 -20.86 -20.65
C HIS A 931 20.74 -22.03 -19.68
N LEU A 932 21.25 -21.93 -18.45
CA LEU A 932 21.00 -22.91 -17.38
C LEU A 932 19.50 -23.04 -17.11
N LEU A 933 18.82 -21.92 -16.85
CA LEU A 933 17.38 -21.85 -16.59
C LEU A 933 16.59 -22.47 -17.76
N SER A 934 16.85 -22.03 -18.98
CA SER A 934 16.21 -22.53 -20.21
C SER A 934 16.37 -24.05 -20.38
N GLY A 935 17.60 -24.55 -20.21
CA GLY A 935 17.87 -25.99 -20.28
C GLY A 935 17.15 -26.81 -19.19
N VAL A 936 17.10 -26.30 -17.95
CA VAL A 936 16.40 -26.95 -16.82
C VAL A 936 14.87 -26.91 -17.00
N ILE A 937 14.33 -25.83 -17.58
CA ILE A 937 12.92 -25.73 -17.97
C ILE A 937 12.59 -26.81 -19.02
N ARG A 938 13.36 -26.87 -20.13
CA ARG A 938 13.16 -27.89 -21.19
C ARG A 938 13.41 -29.32 -20.68
N LYS A 939 14.19 -29.50 -19.61
CA LYS A 939 14.33 -30.80 -18.91
C LYS A 939 13.11 -31.18 -18.06
N THR A 940 12.43 -30.21 -17.45
CA THR A 940 11.35 -30.46 -16.49
C THR A 940 9.96 -30.44 -17.13
N GLN A 941 9.69 -29.47 -18.02
CA GLN A 941 8.46 -29.39 -18.81
C GLN A 941 8.49 -30.39 -19.99
N GLY A 942 9.66 -30.57 -20.61
CA GLY A 942 9.91 -31.50 -21.72
C GLY A 942 10.57 -30.81 -22.92
N HIS A 943 11.37 -31.55 -23.71
CA HIS A 943 12.22 -31.01 -24.79
C HIS A 943 11.45 -30.20 -25.86
N LYS A 944 10.14 -30.45 -26.06
CA LYS A 944 9.29 -29.68 -26.98
C LYS A 944 8.90 -28.29 -26.48
N THR A 945 9.18 -27.97 -25.22
CA THR A 945 8.90 -26.66 -24.63
C THR A 945 9.81 -25.62 -25.28
N ILE A 946 9.22 -24.49 -25.65
CA ILE A 946 9.94 -23.28 -26.06
C ILE A 946 10.21 -22.46 -24.80
N VAL A 947 11.41 -21.93 -24.64
CA VAL A 947 11.73 -20.93 -23.62
C VAL A 947 11.93 -19.59 -24.31
N SER A 948 11.16 -18.59 -23.90
CA SER A 948 11.13 -17.26 -24.48
C SER A 948 11.32 -16.21 -23.38
N PRO A 949 12.11 -15.15 -23.60
CA PRO A 949 12.15 -14.05 -22.63
C PRO A 949 10.79 -13.37 -22.55
N ALA A 950 10.45 -12.84 -21.38
CA ALA A 950 9.22 -12.07 -21.17
C ALA A 950 9.48 -10.72 -20.48
N LEU A 951 8.46 -9.86 -20.47
CA LEU A 951 8.41 -8.59 -19.74
C LEU A 951 7.31 -8.69 -18.69
N MET A 952 7.68 -8.57 -17.41
CA MET A 952 6.69 -8.44 -16.34
C MET A 952 6.11 -7.02 -16.34
N GLY A 953 4.77 -6.92 -16.34
CA GLY A 953 4.07 -5.63 -16.42
C GLY A 953 3.99 -4.87 -15.08
N GLY A 954 4.11 -5.60 -13.97
CA GLY A 954 4.24 -5.06 -12.61
C GLY A 954 5.69 -4.84 -12.21
N ASN A 955 5.88 -4.65 -10.90
CA ASN A 955 7.18 -4.54 -10.23
C ASN A 955 7.16 -5.45 -9.01
N THR A 956 8.33 -5.95 -8.62
CA THR A 956 8.54 -6.84 -7.48
C THR A 956 9.58 -6.27 -6.52
N ASP A 957 9.86 -6.97 -5.40
CA ASP A 957 11.01 -6.67 -4.54
C ASP A 957 12.38 -6.77 -5.26
N THR A 958 12.45 -7.31 -6.49
CA THR A 958 13.70 -7.45 -7.25
C THR A 958 14.49 -6.14 -7.40
N GLN A 959 13.86 -4.97 -7.28
CA GLN A 959 14.53 -3.65 -7.23
C GLN A 959 15.69 -3.57 -6.22
N PHE A 960 15.59 -4.28 -5.09
CA PHE A 960 16.65 -4.31 -4.06
C PHE A 960 17.84 -5.20 -4.44
N TYR A 961 17.73 -5.97 -5.52
CA TYR A 961 18.73 -6.92 -5.98
C TYR A 961 19.40 -6.51 -7.31
N TRP A 962 18.90 -5.46 -8.00
CA TRP A 962 19.44 -4.99 -9.30
C TRP A 962 20.93 -4.61 -9.25
N ASN A 963 21.44 -4.16 -8.09
CA ASN A 963 22.85 -3.84 -7.88
C ASN A 963 23.73 -5.07 -7.57
N LEU A 964 23.12 -6.23 -7.30
CA LEU A 964 23.81 -7.47 -6.91
C LEU A 964 24.15 -8.36 -8.11
N THR A 965 23.33 -8.29 -9.17
CA THR A 965 23.52 -9.11 -10.37
C THR A 965 22.76 -8.59 -11.59
N SER A 966 23.31 -8.84 -12.77
CA SER A 966 22.60 -8.68 -14.05
C SER A 966 21.69 -9.87 -14.37
N ASN A 967 21.72 -10.95 -13.58
CA ASN A 967 21.03 -12.20 -13.86
C ASN A 967 19.82 -12.35 -12.95
N ILE A 968 18.73 -11.65 -13.29
CA ILE A 968 17.48 -11.62 -12.51
C ILE A 968 16.32 -12.07 -13.39
N PHE A 969 15.92 -13.33 -13.20
CA PHE A 969 14.82 -13.95 -13.92
C PHE A 969 13.61 -14.05 -12.98
N ARG A 970 12.39 -13.90 -13.49
CA ARG A 970 11.18 -14.25 -12.72
C ARG A 970 10.51 -15.44 -13.42
N TYR A 971 10.41 -16.58 -12.75
CA TYR A 971 9.91 -17.86 -13.28
C TYR A 971 9.57 -18.92 -12.20
N SER A 972 8.28 -19.23 -12.00
CA SER A 972 7.73 -20.15 -10.97
C SER A 972 7.33 -21.54 -11.48
N HIS A 973 7.52 -21.85 -12.77
CA HIS A 973 7.27 -23.18 -13.37
C HIS A 973 5.84 -23.73 -13.22
N LEU A 974 4.84 -22.85 -13.12
CA LEU A 974 3.41 -23.20 -13.15
C LEU A 974 2.83 -23.01 -14.55
N SER A 975 1.90 -23.88 -14.97
CA SER A 975 1.11 -23.68 -16.19
C SER A 975 -0.27 -23.08 -15.89
N GLU A 976 -0.90 -22.41 -16.86
CA GLU A 976 -2.26 -21.84 -16.71
C GLU A 976 -3.25 -22.88 -16.14
N GLY A 977 -3.25 -24.10 -16.70
CA GLY A 977 -4.08 -25.23 -16.23
C GLY A 977 -3.68 -25.84 -14.88
N ASP A 978 -2.76 -25.24 -14.14
CA ASP A 978 -2.45 -25.54 -12.74
C ASP A 978 -3.00 -24.48 -11.76
N ILE A 979 -3.60 -23.38 -12.25
CA ILE A 979 -4.19 -22.30 -11.44
C ILE A 979 -5.72 -22.33 -11.59
N TYR A 980 -6.50 -22.29 -10.49
CA TYR A 980 -7.97 -22.38 -10.57
C TYR A 980 -8.64 -21.05 -10.91
N ALA A 981 -8.19 -19.99 -10.23
CA ALA A 981 -8.58 -18.60 -10.42
C ALA A 981 -7.32 -17.74 -10.27
N GLY A 982 -7.30 -16.57 -10.93
CA GLY A 982 -6.11 -15.70 -10.93
C GLY A 982 -5.68 -15.22 -9.54
N ILE A 983 -4.44 -14.75 -9.45
CA ILE A 983 -3.88 -14.19 -8.21
C ILE A 983 -4.73 -13.03 -7.68
N HIS A 984 -4.62 -12.79 -6.36
CA HIS A 984 -5.29 -11.75 -5.57
C HIS A 984 -6.83 -11.82 -5.52
N THR A 985 -7.50 -12.59 -6.38
CA THR A 985 -8.96 -12.75 -6.35
C THR A 985 -9.44 -13.77 -5.31
N ILE A 986 -10.76 -13.97 -5.23
CA ILE A 986 -11.38 -15.06 -4.45
C ILE A 986 -11.18 -16.41 -5.15
N ASN A 987 -11.24 -17.51 -4.39
CA ASN A 987 -11.10 -18.87 -4.91
C ASN A 987 -9.72 -19.21 -5.50
N GLU A 988 -8.68 -18.50 -5.04
CA GLU A 988 -7.29 -18.87 -5.29
C GLU A 988 -7.03 -20.33 -4.85
N ALA A 989 -6.53 -21.14 -5.77
CA ALA A 989 -6.14 -22.53 -5.52
C ALA A 989 -5.10 -23.00 -6.53
N LEU A 990 -4.08 -23.72 -6.03
CA LEU A 990 -3.03 -24.34 -6.84
C LEU A 990 -3.28 -25.84 -7.04
N ARG A 991 -3.11 -26.31 -8.27
CA ARG A 991 -3.21 -27.73 -8.60
C ARG A 991 -2.00 -28.49 -8.07
N VAL A 992 -2.24 -29.56 -7.32
CA VAL A 992 -1.18 -30.34 -6.66
C VAL A 992 -0.15 -30.90 -7.66
N LYS A 993 -0.57 -31.15 -8.91
CA LYS A 993 0.31 -31.69 -9.96
C LYS A 993 1.28 -30.65 -10.51
N GLY A 994 0.84 -29.41 -10.72
CA GLY A 994 1.73 -28.27 -10.98
C GLY A 994 2.69 -28.04 -9.82
N PHE A 995 2.20 -28.09 -8.58
CA PHE A 995 3.04 -27.92 -7.39
C PHE A 995 4.17 -28.97 -7.30
N VAL A 996 3.88 -30.26 -7.51
CA VAL A 996 4.93 -31.30 -7.54
C VAL A 996 5.84 -31.19 -8.78
N LYS A 997 5.37 -30.58 -9.89
CA LYS A 997 6.20 -30.25 -11.06
C LYS A 997 7.19 -29.12 -10.77
N MET A 998 6.76 -28.08 -10.05
CA MET A 998 7.62 -27.00 -9.58
C MET A 998 8.68 -27.51 -8.58
N ILE A 999 8.34 -28.47 -7.70
CA ILE A 999 9.32 -29.18 -6.86
C ILE A 999 10.35 -29.96 -7.72
N ARG A 1000 9.92 -30.61 -8.82
CA ARG A 1000 10.86 -31.21 -9.79
C ARG A 1000 11.78 -30.18 -10.45
N PHE A 1001 11.26 -28.99 -10.75
CA PHE A 1001 12.02 -27.89 -11.34
C PHE A 1001 13.11 -27.40 -10.40
N PHE A 1002 12.79 -27.04 -9.15
CA PHE A 1002 13.81 -26.63 -8.17
C PHE A 1002 14.85 -27.74 -7.92
N LYS A 1003 14.43 -29.01 -7.84
CA LYS A 1003 15.34 -30.17 -7.75
C LYS A 1003 16.32 -30.21 -8.94
N ASN A 1004 15.81 -30.09 -10.16
CA ASN A 1004 16.64 -30.13 -11.37
C ASN A 1004 17.55 -28.89 -11.47
N LEU A 1005 17.06 -27.71 -11.07
CA LEU A 1005 17.80 -26.45 -11.06
C LEU A 1005 19.01 -26.53 -10.14
N ILE A 1006 18.81 -26.82 -8.86
CA ILE A 1006 19.87 -26.89 -7.84
C ILE A 1006 20.94 -27.91 -8.26
N LEU A 1007 20.55 -29.14 -8.62
CA LEU A 1007 21.49 -30.21 -8.97
C LEU A 1007 22.24 -29.97 -10.29
N THR A 1008 21.68 -29.17 -11.21
CA THR A 1008 22.35 -28.82 -12.48
C THR A 1008 23.24 -27.59 -12.32
N ALA A 1009 22.85 -26.63 -11.47
CA ALA A 1009 23.66 -25.46 -11.12
C ALA A 1009 24.94 -25.84 -10.35
N ASP A 1010 24.85 -26.84 -9.48
CA ASP A 1010 25.97 -27.37 -8.68
C ASP A 1010 27.08 -27.99 -9.55
N ASP A 1011 26.70 -28.65 -10.64
CA ASP A 1011 27.63 -29.23 -11.62
C ASP A 1011 28.24 -28.19 -12.58
N ALA A 1012 27.65 -26.99 -12.67
CA ALA A 1012 27.97 -26.00 -13.70
C ALA A 1012 29.06 -25.00 -13.23
N ILE A 1013 30.18 -24.98 -13.97
CA ILE A 1013 31.39 -24.25 -13.59
C ILE A 1013 31.31 -22.74 -13.92
N ASN A 1014 30.71 -22.38 -15.05
CA ASN A 1014 30.72 -21.02 -15.60
C ASN A 1014 29.33 -20.34 -15.55
N ILE A 1015 28.70 -20.35 -14.37
CA ILE A 1015 27.62 -19.43 -13.98
C ILE A 1015 28.20 -18.41 -12.99
#